data_AF-A0A2W6SYM3-F1
#
_entry.id   AF-A0A2W6SYM3-F1
#
_cell.length_a   1.000
_cell.length_b   1.000
_cell.length_c   1.000
_cell.angle_alpha   90.00
_cell.angle_beta   90.00
_cell.angle_gamma   90.00
#
_symmetry.space_group_name_H-M   'P 1'
#
loop_
_entity.id
_entity.type
_entity.pdbx_description
1 polymer ?
#
loop_
_entity_poly.entity_id
_entity_poly.type
_entity_poly.pdbx_seq_one_letter_code
_entity_poly.pdbx_strand_id
1 'polypeptide(L)'
;PNIFAVATGIEEHNNYGVDFIEACREIKARCPHVHISGGLSNFSFSFRGNEPVRRAMHSVFLYHAIPAGLDMAIVNAGQLDVYDAIDPALRKACEDVLLNSDPEAGDRLVALAESFKGKDAASEKAAQEWRGWPVAKRLEHALVKGIDMYVVEDTEEARLSAAKPIEVIEGPLMDGMNVVGDLFGAGKMFLPQVVKSARVMKKAVAHLLPYIEAAKEPGAKGKGRIVMATVKGDVHDIGKNIVGVVLQCNGFEVIDMGVMVPWQDIINAANENDADMIGLSGLITPSLDEMVTVAAEMQRANMTMPLLIGGATTSRVHTALRIDPAFTGPVVHVLDASRAVGVATALVSETQKDDFVRKTKDDYAHVRTAREGKGQSQLLSIEDARANAFEMDESLKAPRPRLPGVHRFPDWDLKDLVDYIDWTPFFRAWELAGNYPAILEDEIVGESARSLFADAQKMLKRILDEKWLTARGVCGLWPCRRVGDDIVVHVEDERHVRLPMLRQQIAKREGRANMCLADFISPDGDWMGGFAVSIHGIEPHLARFKASIDDYSDILLKALADRFAEAFAERLHHYVRTALWGYAEGEQLTNEALIKEKYRGIRPAPGYPACPEHSLKPLLFDMLDAHHATGITLTESFAMLPTAAVSGFYFGHAQSEYFGVARVGRDQMADYAQRRGIDLETAERYLRPNLD
;
A
#
# COMPACT_ATOMS: atom_id res chain seq x y z
N PRO A 1 -36.15 11.87 -29.96
CA PRO A 1 -35.50 13.17 -30.29
C PRO A 1 -34.06 13.12 -29.74
N ASN A 2 -33.10 13.77 -30.39
CA ASN A 2 -31.70 13.78 -29.95
C ASN A 2 -31.33 15.17 -29.42
N ILE A 3 -30.52 15.20 -28.35
CA ILE A 3 -29.99 16.44 -27.78
C ILE A 3 -28.67 16.76 -28.49
N PHE A 4 -28.66 17.85 -29.26
CA PHE A 4 -27.49 18.33 -30.00
C PHE A 4 -26.88 19.57 -29.34
N ALA A 5 -25.63 19.86 -29.71
CA ALA A 5 -24.87 20.98 -29.16
C ALA A 5 -25.37 22.32 -29.71
N VAL A 6 -25.44 23.32 -28.84
CA VAL A 6 -25.75 24.72 -29.17
C VAL A 6 -24.54 25.62 -28.95
N ALA A 7 -24.62 26.89 -29.38
CA ALA A 7 -23.53 27.86 -29.27
C ALA A 7 -22.21 27.34 -29.86
N THR A 8 -22.30 26.68 -31.02
CA THR A 8 -21.14 26.07 -31.71
C THR A 8 -20.47 27.01 -32.72
N GLY A 9 -21.05 28.20 -32.94
CA GLY A 9 -20.65 29.15 -33.99
C GLY A 9 -21.24 28.84 -35.38
N ILE A 10 -22.07 27.80 -35.51
CA ILE A 10 -22.78 27.43 -36.74
C ILE A 10 -24.26 27.84 -36.58
N GLU A 11 -24.76 28.67 -37.48
CA GLU A 11 -26.10 29.28 -37.40
C GLU A 11 -27.22 28.23 -37.35
N GLU A 12 -27.09 27.14 -38.12
CA GLU A 12 -28.04 26.04 -38.14
C GLU A 12 -28.17 25.31 -36.79
N HIS A 13 -27.16 25.42 -35.92
CA HIS A 13 -27.17 24.76 -34.61
C HIS A 13 -27.88 25.58 -33.53
N ASN A 14 -28.17 26.86 -33.79
CA ASN A 14 -28.76 27.76 -32.78
C ASN A 14 -30.17 27.33 -32.37
N ASN A 15 -30.93 26.72 -33.28
CA ASN A 15 -32.32 26.34 -33.02
C ASN A 15 -32.49 24.96 -32.37
N TYR A 16 -31.43 24.17 -32.21
CA TYR A 16 -31.52 22.78 -31.72
C TYR A 16 -32.17 22.64 -30.33
N GLY A 17 -32.00 23.64 -29.46
CA GLY A 17 -32.67 23.67 -28.15
C GLY A 17 -34.19 23.79 -28.27
N VAL A 18 -34.66 24.74 -29.09
CA VAL A 18 -36.08 24.96 -29.40
C VAL A 18 -36.68 23.74 -30.07
N ASP A 19 -36.01 23.21 -31.10
CA ASP A 19 -36.48 22.05 -31.86
C ASP A 19 -36.65 20.81 -30.97
N PHE A 20 -35.75 20.60 -30.01
CA PHE A 20 -35.88 19.50 -29.05
C PHE A 20 -37.11 19.69 -28.15
N ILE A 21 -37.31 20.89 -27.61
CA ILE A 21 -38.44 21.20 -26.72
C ILE A 21 -39.77 21.02 -27.48
N GLU A 22 -39.88 21.53 -28.71
CA GLU A 22 -41.08 21.35 -29.53
C GLU A 22 -41.29 19.89 -29.93
N ALA A 23 -40.22 19.17 -30.28
CA ALA A 23 -40.31 17.74 -30.57
C ALA A 23 -40.83 16.95 -29.37
N CYS A 24 -40.42 17.30 -28.13
CA CYS A 24 -40.98 16.69 -26.93
C CYS A 24 -42.49 16.91 -26.82
N ARG A 25 -42.98 18.14 -27.06
CA ARG A 25 -44.41 18.46 -27.03
C ARG A 25 -45.18 17.70 -28.10
N GLU A 26 -44.68 17.69 -29.34
CA GLU A 26 -45.33 16.98 -30.44
C GLU A 26 -45.36 15.47 -30.20
N ILE A 27 -44.27 14.88 -29.71
CA ILE A 27 -44.19 13.44 -29.44
C ILE A 27 -45.17 13.06 -28.33
N LYS A 28 -45.24 13.82 -27.23
CA LYS A 28 -46.19 13.55 -26.15
C LYS A 28 -47.64 13.74 -26.60
N ALA A 29 -47.92 14.73 -27.44
CA ALA A 29 -49.26 14.95 -27.98
C ALA A 29 -49.72 13.82 -28.92
N ARG A 30 -48.84 13.34 -29.80
CA ARG A 30 -49.16 12.28 -30.78
C ARG A 30 -49.11 10.87 -30.16
N CYS A 31 -48.27 10.68 -29.15
CA CYS A 31 -48.00 9.39 -28.52
C CYS A 31 -48.01 9.51 -26.98
N PRO A 32 -49.18 9.60 -26.32
CA PRO A 32 -49.26 9.94 -24.88
C PRO A 32 -48.57 8.96 -23.92
N HIS A 33 -48.31 7.73 -24.35
CA HIS A 33 -47.72 6.66 -23.53
C HIS A 33 -46.22 6.46 -23.72
N VAL A 34 -45.55 7.24 -24.58
CA VAL A 34 -44.10 7.08 -24.79
C VAL A 34 -43.31 7.89 -23.78
N HIS A 35 -42.14 7.38 -23.39
CA HIS A 35 -41.16 8.13 -22.60
C HIS A 35 -40.06 8.68 -23.49
N ILE A 36 -39.57 9.87 -23.14
CA ILE A 36 -38.49 10.57 -23.82
C ILE A 36 -37.28 10.60 -22.89
N SER A 37 -36.15 10.08 -23.38
CA SER A 37 -34.86 10.09 -22.69
C SER A 37 -33.76 10.64 -23.59
N GLY A 38 -32.76 11.33 -23.02
CA GLY A 38 -31.67 11.91 -23.78
C GLY A 38 -30.39 12.20 -22.97
N GLY A 39 -29.25 12.16 -23.65
CA GLY A 39 -27.94 12.52 -23.10
C GLY A 39 -27.73 14.03 -23.06
N LEU A 40 -27.88 14.64 -21.88
CA LEU A 40 -27.87 16.09 -21.73
C LEU A 40 -26.47 16.71 -21.93
N SER A 41 -25.41 15.94 -21.65
CA SER A 41 -24.03 16.42 -21.73
C SER A 41 -23.60 16.91 -23.12
N ASN A 42 -24.30 16.51 -24.19
CA ASN A 42 -24.04 16.98 -25.56
C ASN A 42 -24.51 18.42 -25.79
N PHE A 43 -25.52 18.89 -25.05
CA PHE A 43 -26.07 20.24 -25.19
C PHE A 43 -25.01 21.32 -24.92
N SER A 44 -24.18 21.08 -23.89
CA SER A 44 -23.12 22.01 -23.44
C SER A 44 -21.73 21.70 -24.02
N PHE A 45 -21.65 20.98 -25.15
CA PHE A 45 -20.39 20.52 -25.73
C PHE A 45 -19.39 21.65 -25.99
N SER A 46 -19.85 22.80 -26.48
CA SER A 46 -19.04 23.99 -26.82
C SER A 46 -18.34 24.60 -25.61
N PHE A 47 -18.74 24.24 -24.38
CA PHE A 47 -18.22 24.77 -23.12
C PHE A 47 -17.45 23.73 -22.30
N ARG A 48 -16.98 22.64 -22.92
CA ARG A 48 -16.11 21.64 -22.25
C ARG A 48 -14.92 22.32 -21.57
N GLY A 49 -14.73 22.02 -20.29
CA GLY A 49 -13.72 22.66 -19.43
C GLY A 49 -14.20 23.91 -18.68
N ASN A 50 -15.44 24.35 -18.89
CA ASN A 50 -16.08 25.43 -18.14
C ASN A 50 -17.30 24.91 -17.37
N GLU A 51 -17.05 24.19 -16.28
CA GLU A 51 -18.09 23.51 -15.51
C GLU A 51 -19.21 24.44 -15.00
N PRO A 52 -18.95 25.66 -14.49
CA PRO A 52 -20.02 26.58 -14.07
C PRO A 52 -21.06 26.86 -15.17
N VAL A 53 -20.61 27.12 -16.40
CA VAL A 53 -21.50 27.39 -17.53
C VAL A 53 -22.25 26.11 -17.93
N ARG A 54 -21.56 24.97 -17.96
CA ARG A 54 -22.18 23.67 -18.31
C ARG A 54 -23.28 23.28 -17.34
N ARG A 55 -23.07 23.42 -16.03
CA ARG A 55 -24.08 23.14 -15.01
C ARG A 55 -25.30 24.05 -15.16
N ALA A 56 -25.08 25.36 -15.35
CA ALA A 56 -26.16 26.31 -15.59
C ALA A 56 -26.98 25.96 -16.84
N MET A 57 -26.32 25.63 -17.96
CA MET A 57 -27.00 25.20 -19.19
C MET A 57 -27.84 23.92 -18.99
N HIS A 58 -27.33 22.94 -18.24
CA HIS A 58 -28.07 21.71 -17.95
C HIS A 58 -29.31 21.99 -17.10
N SER A 59 -29.19 22.79 -16.05
CA SER A 59 -30.31 23.16 -15.18
C SER A 59 -31.39 23.95 -15.92
N VAL A 60 -30.99 24.92 -16.76
CA VAL A 60 -31.92 25.69 -17.61
C VAL A 60 -32.59 24.79 -18.65
N PHE A 61 -31.85 23.90 -19.31
CA PHE A 61 -32.42 22.94 -20.25
C PHE A 61 -33.50 22.07 -19.59
N LEU A 62 -33.20 21.48 -18.42
CA LEU A 62 -34.15 20.63 -17.70
C LEU A 62 -35.39 21.41 -17.25
N TYR A 63 -35.21 22.65 -16.80
CA TYR A 63 -36.31 23.53 -16.38
C TYR A 63 -37.36 23.70 -17.48
N HIS A 64 -36.93 23.82 -18.75
CA HIS A 64 -37.85 23.97 -19.89
C HIS A 64 -38.27 22.64 -20.53
N ALA A 65 -37.38 21.65 -20.59
CA ALA A 65 -37.63 20.39 -21.28
C ALA A 65 -38.54 19.43 -20.49
N ILE A 66 -38.47 19.43 -19.15
CA ILE A 66 -39.33 18.57 -18.30
C ILE A 66 -40.81 18.92 -18.49
N PRO A 67 -41.26 20.19 -18.37
CA PRO A 67 -42.64 20.56 -18.66
C PRO A 67 -43.08 20.26 -20.11
N ALA A 68 -42.14 20.25 -21.05
CA ALA A 68 -42.40 19.92 -22.45
C ALA A 68 -42.51 18.42 -22.74
N GLY A 69 -42.19 17.55 -21.76
CA GLY A 69 -42.38 16.11 -21.87
C GLY A 69 -41.12 15.25 -21.78
N LEU A 70 -39.98 15.79 -21.37
CA LEU A 70 -38.78 14.99 -21.09
C LEU A 70 -38.95 14.20 -19.78
N ASP A 71 -38.85 12.86 -19.85
CA ASP A 71 -39.03 11.98 -18.67
C ASP A 71 -37.72 11.64 -17.96
N MET A 72 -36.61 11.56 -18.70
CA MET A 72 -35.31 11.15 -18.17
C MET A 72 -34.17 11.89 -18.89
N ALA A 73 -33.19 12.37 -18.13
CA ALA A 73 -31.95 12.92 -18.68
C ALA A 73 -30.74 12.16 -18.12
N ILE A 74 -29.79 11.81 -18.99
CA ILE A 74 -28.50 11.26 -18.57
C ILE A 74 -27.57 12.44 -18.29
N VAL A 75 -27.38 12.73 -17.01
CA VAL A 75 -26.57 13.85 -16.48
C VAL A 75 -26.01 13.50 -15.10
N ASN A 76 -24.94 14.17 -14.66
CA ASN A 76 -24.47 14.08 -13.29
C ASN A 76 -25.39 14.87 -12.35
N ALA A 77 -26.24 14.16 -11.59
CA ALA A 77 -27.23 14.78 -10.70
C ALA A 77 -26.62 15.64 -9.59
N GLY A 78 -25.41 15.31 -9.11
CA GLY A 78 -24.69 16.08 -8.09
C GLY A 78 -24.11 17.41 -8.61
N GLN A 79 -24.21 17.66 -9.91
CA GLN A 79 -23.70 18.86 -10.59
C GLN A 79 -24.84 19.67 -11.23
N LEU A 80 -26.08 19.52 -10.77
CA LEU A 80 -27.18 20.38 -11.20
C LEU A 80 -27.35 21.52 -10.20
N ASP A 81 -27.15 22.76 -10.67
CA ASP A 81 -27.42 23.94 -9.86
C ASP A 81 -28.94 24.14 -9.72
N VAL A 82 -29.41 24.61 -8.56
CA VAL A 82 -30.81 25.00 -8.40
C VAL A 82 -31.09 26.18 -9.33
N TYR A 83 -32.11 26.07 -10.20
CA TYR A 83 -32.38 27.05 -11.26
C TYR A 83 -32.49 28.50 -10.75
N ASP A 84 -33.08 28.72 -9.57
CA ASP A 84 -33.20 30.05 -8.95
C ASP A 84 -31.91 30.56 -8.28
N ALA A 85 -30.92 29.68 -8.07
CA ALA A 85 -29.62 30.03 -7.50
C ALA A 85 -28.55 30.30 -8.57
N ILE A 86 -28.86 30.08 -9.85
CA ILE A 86 -27.96 30.43 -10.97
C ILE A 86 -27.86 31.95 -11.04
N ASP A 87 -26.63 32.47 -11.23
CA ASP A 87 -26.40 33.91 -11.44
C ASP A 87 -27.39 34.46 -12.50
N PRO A 88 -28.13 35.55 -12.21
CA PRO A 88 -29.19 36.01 -13.10
C PRO A 88 -28.74 36.35 -14.52
N ALA A 89 -27.50 36.84 -14.69
CA ALA A 89 -26.95 37.15 -16.01
C ALA A 89 -26.58 35.87 -16.76
N LEU A 90 -25.98 34.89 -16.09
CA LEU A 90 -25.67 33.58 -16.67
C LEU A 90 -26.94 32.79 -17.00
N ARG A 91 -27.94 32.78 -16.11
CA ARG A 91 -29.24 32.13 -16.34
C ARG A 91 -29.90 32.67 -17.60
N LYS A 92 -30.01 33.99 -17.71
CA LYS A 92 -30.60 34.64 -18.88
C LYS A 92 -29.83 34.32 -20.16
N ALA A 93 -28.50 34.35 -20.13
CA ALA A 93 -27.69 33.98 -21.30
C ALA A 93 -27.88 32.52 -21.73
N CYS A 94 -27.98 31.60 -20.78
CA CYS A 94 -28.28 30.19 -21.05
C CYS A 94 -29.70 29.99 -21.61
N GLU A 95 -30.69 30.75 -21.12
CA GLU A 95 -32.07 30.73 -21.64
C GLU A 95 -32.15 31.29 -23.05
N ASP A 96 -31.46 32.39 -23.31
CA ASP A 96 -31.43 33.01 -24.63
C ASP A 96 -30.85 32.05 -25.68
N VAL A 97 -29.81 31.28 -25.30
CA VAL A 97 -29.21 30.23 -26.14
C VAL A 97 -30.13 29.02 -26.30
N LEU A 98 -30.80 28.58 -25.23
CA LEU A 98 -31.71 27.44 -25.28
C LEU A 98 -32.94 27.71 -26.16
N LEU A 99 -33.52 28.90 -26.00
CA LEU A 99 -34.77 29.32 -26.64
C LEU A 99 -34.53 30.02 -27.98
N ASN A 100 -33.27 30.18 -28.39
CA ASN A 100 -32.88 30.91 -29.60
C ASN A 100 -33.59 32.28 -29.69
N SER A 101 -33.63 33.00 -28.57
CA SER A 101 -34.42 34.25 -28.43
C SER A 101 -33.76 35.44 -29.13
N ASP A 102 -32.48 35.32 -29.47
CA ASP A 102 -31.65 36.37 -30.06
C ASP A 102 -30.54 35.75 -30.94
N PRO A 103 -30.35 36.24 -32.19
CA PRO A 103 -29.30 35.77 -33.09
C PRO A 103 -27.87 35.82 -32.50
N GLU A 104 -27.60 36.73 -31.56
CA GLU A 104 -26.28 36.88 -30.93
C GLU A 104 -26.15 36.14 -29.58
N ALA A 105 -27.16 35.36 -29.17
CA ALA A 105 -27.18 34.69 -27.87
C ALA A 105 -25.96 33.76 -27.66
N GLY A 106 -25.57 33.02 -28.71
CA GLY A 106 -24.41 32.12 -28.67
C GLY A 106 -23.11 32.86 -28.38
N ASP A 107 -22.84 33.94 -29.11
CA ASP A 107 -21.62 34.75 -28.96
C ASP A 107 -21.58 35.46 -27.60
N ARG A 108 -22.73 35.95 -27.12
CA ARG A 108 -22.83 36.52 -25.77
C ARG A 108 -22.56 35.50 -24.68
N LEU A 109 -23.09 34.28 -24.81
CA LEU A 109 -22.80 33.22 -23.84
C LEU A 109 -21.33 32.83 -23.87
N VAL A 110 -20.69 32.80 -25.04
CA VAL A 110 -19.23 32.57 -25.17
C VAL A 110 -18.41 33.68 -24.51
N ALA A 111 -18.75 34.95 -24.78
CA ALA A 111 -18.09 36.10 -24.15
C ALA A 111 -18.30 36.12 -22.63
N LEU A 112 -19.51 35.78 -22.16
CA LEU A 112 -19.81 35.66 -20.74
C LEU A 112 -19.09 34.46 -20.13
N ALA A 113 -18.99 33.34 -20.84
CA ALA A 113 -18.34 32.12 -20.39
C ALA A 113 -16.87 32.35 -20.05
N GLU A 114 -16.14 33.18 -20.79
CA GLU A 114 -14.76 33.57 -20.44
C GLU A 114 -14.67 34.23 -19.05
N SER A 115 -15.69 34.99 -18.63
CA SER A 115 -15.76 35.57 -17.28
C SER A 115 -16.04 34.56 -16.16
N PHE A 116 -16.47 33.34 -16.52
CA PHE A 116 -16.68 32.18 -15.64
C PHE A 116 -15.60 31.09 -15.82
N LYS A 117 -14.76 31.20 -16.85
CA LYS A 117 -13.66 30.28 -17.17
C LYS A 117 -12.51 30.54 -16.20
N GLY A 118 -12.15 29.53 -15.43
CA GLY A 118 -11.16 29.69 -14.35
C GLY A 118 -11.69 30.36 -13.09
N LYS A 119 -12.95 30.82 -13.05
CA LYS A 119 -13.64 31.12 -11.80
C LYS A 119 -14.20 29.84 -11.21
N ASP A 120 -13.31 29.06 -10.62
CA ASP A 120 -13.67 28.27 -9.47
C ASP A 120 -13.78 29.22 -8.25
N ALA A 121 -14.51 30.33 -8.40
CA ALA A 121 -14.65 31.35 -7.36
C ALA A 121 -15.42 30.82 -6.15
N ALA A 122 -16.09 29.67 -6.27
CA ALA A 122 -16.62 28.92 -5.14
C ALA A 122 -15.53 28.11 -4.42
N SER A 123 -14.54 27.57 -5.13
CA SER A 123 -13.33 26.94 -4.56
C SER A 123 -12.36 27.97 -4.01
N GLU A 124 -12.17 29.13 -4.65
CA GLU A 124 -11.36 30.25 -4.14
C GLU A 124 -12.07 31.04 -3.03
N LYS A 125 -13.40 31.27 -3.10
CA LYS A 125 -14.15 31.80 -1.94
C LYS A 125 -14.16 30.81 -0.80
N ALA A 126 -14.37 29.50 -1.03
CA ALA A 126 -14.25 28.51 0.04
C ALA A 126 -12.82 28.43 0.59
N ALA A 127 -11.80 28.61 -0.25
CA ALA A 127 -10.40 28.68 0.18
C ALA A 127 -10.04 29.96 0.96
N GLN A 128 -10.85 31.02 0.89
CA GLN A 128 -10.67 32.24 1.70
C GLN A 128 -11.72 32.44 2.81
N GLU A 129 -12.87 31.77 2.76
CA GLU A 129 -13.94 31.92 3.75
C GLU A 129 -13.49 31.44 5.13
N TRP A 130 -12.80 30.30 5.18
CA TRP A 130 -12.23 29.80 6.43
C TRP A 130 -11.14 30.72 6.98
N ARG A 131 -10.46 31.52 6.15
CA ARG A 131 -9.48 32.51 6.63
C ARG A 131 -10.13 33.62 7.47
N GLY A 132 -11.43 33.87 7.29
CA GLY A 132 -12.20 34.79 8.12
C GLY A 132 -12.64 34.21 9.47
N TRP A 133 -12.44 32.92 9.72
CA TRP A 133 -12.85 32.27 10.98
C TRP A 133 -11.89 32.59 12.13
N PRO A 134 -12.31 32.38 13.40
CA PRO A 134 -11.42 32.43 14.54
C PRO A 134 -10.25 31.44 14.39
N VAL A 135 -9.05 31.83 14.83
CA VAL A 135 -7.81 31.05 14.64
C VAL A 135 -7.92 29.59 15.06
N ALA A 136 -8.62 29.28 16.15
CA ALA A 136 -8.87 27.92 16.60
C ALA A 136 -9.63 27.08 15.54
N LYS A 137 -10.67 27.66 14.93
CA LYS A 137 -11.42 27.02 13.84
C LYS A 137 -10.65 26.94 12.54
N ARG A 138 -9.70 27.86 12.30
CA ARG A 138 -8.79 27.78 11.17
C ARG A 138 -7.81 26.62 11.31
N LEU A 139 -7.21 26.47 12.49
CA LEU A 139 -6.34 25.34 12.82
C LEU A 139 -7.07 23.99 12.71
N GLU A 140 -8.29 23.89 13.27
CA GLU A 140 -9.15 22.70 13.14
C GLU A 140 -9.41 22.36 11.65
N HIS A 141 -9.80 23.35 10.85
CA HIS A 141 -10.04 23.17 9.42
C HIS A 141 -8.78 22.73 8.66
N ALA A 142 -7.65 23.39 8.93
CA ALA A 142 -6.36 23.09 8.31
C ALA A 142 -5.91 21.65 8.64
N LEU A 143 -6.09 21.21 9.89
CA LEU A 143 -5.81 19.84 10.30
C LEU A 143 -6.71 18.83 9.59
N VAL A 144 -8.03 19.01 9.61
CA VAL A 144 -8.99 18.07 8.99
C VAL A 144 -8.80 17.99 7.47
N LYS A 145 -8.46 19.10 6.81
CA LYS A 145 -8.24 19.14 5.35
C LYS A 145 -6.79 18.86 4.95
N GLY A 146 -5.85 18.78 5.88
CA GLY A 146 -4.43 18.54 5.60
C GLY A 146 -3.73 19.70 4.88
N ILE A 147 -4.16 20.95 5.17
CA ILE A 147 -3.64 22.19 4.57
C ILE A 147 -2.50 22.74 5.43
N ASP A 148 -1.29 22.81 4.89
CA ASP A 148 -0.10 23.29 5.61
C ASP A 148 0.33 24.72 5.25
N MET A 149 -0.31 25.36 4.26
CA MET A 149 0.09 26.65 3.72
C MET A 149 0.12 27.78 4.77
N TYR A 150 -0.88 27.84 5.66
CA TYR A 150 -1.04 28.92 6.66
C TYR A 150 -0.82 28.44 8.11
N VAL A 151 -0.42 27.18 8.30
CA VAL A 151 -0.43 26.57 9.64
C VAL A 151 0.49 27.28 10.62
N VAL A 152 1.67 27.74 10.16
CA VAL A 152 2.64 28.44 11.01
C VAL A 152 2.08 29.79 11.49
N GLU A 153 1.47 30.55 10.57
CA GLU A 153 0.86 31.85 10.87
C GLU A 153 -0.32 31.70 11.84
N ASP A 154 -1.22 30.75 11.58
CA ASP A 154 -2.35 30.49 12.47
C ASP A 154 -1.89 29.98 13.84
N THR A 155 -0.85 29.14 13.88
CA THR A 155 -0.31 28.64 15.15
C THR A 155 0.32 29.77 15.96
N GLU A 156 1.00 30.71 15.32
CA GLU A 156 1.56 31.89 15.98
C GLU A 156 0.47 32.82 16.53
N GLU A 157 -0.58 33.08 15.74
CA GLU A 157 -1.73 33.88 16.21
C GLU A 157 -2.43 33.23 17.42
N ALA A 158 -2.62 31.90 17.38
CA ALA A 158 -3.16 31.16 18.51
C ALA A 158 -2.23 31.21 19.73
N ARG A 159 -0.91 31.12 19.52
CA ARG A 159 0.10 31.19 20.59
C ARG A 159 0.11 32.55 21.29
N LEU A 160 0.00 33.63 20.54
CA LEU A 160 -0.08 35.00 21.09
C LEU A 160 -1.37 35.24 21.87
N SER A 161 -2.42 34.48 21.56
CA SER A 161 -3.72 34.56 22.23
C SER A 161 -3.85 33.63 23.44
N ALA A 162 -2.95 32.65 23.59
CA ALA A 162 -2.93 31.67 24.67
C ALA A 162 -2.07 32.14 25.86
N ALA A 163 -2.39 31.69 27.08
CA ALA A 163 -1.63 32.05 28.27
C ALA A 163 -0.30 31.28 28.34
N LYS A 164 -0.31 30.01 27.91
CA LYS A 164 0.89 29.17 27.78
C LYS A 164 0.97 28.60 26.35
N PRO A 165 2.16 28.53 25.72
CA PRO A 165 2.32 27.97 24.38
C PRO A 165 1.79 26.54 24.22
N ILE A 166 1.82 25.74 25.29
CA ILE A 166 1.31 24.36 25.30
C ILE A 166 -0.22 24.29 25.12
N GLU A 167 -0.96 25.33 25.50
CA GLU A 167 -2.43 25.37 25.39
C GLU A 167 -2.90 25.38 23.92
N VAL A 168 -2.05 25.82 22.99
CA VAL A 168 -2.35 25.73 21.55
C VAL A 168 -2.31 24.27 21.08
N ILE A 169 -1.40 23.46 21.65
CA ILE A 169 -1.36 22.02 21.39
C ILE A 169 -2.57 21.36 22.03
N GLU A 170 -2.74 21.52 23.35
CA GLU A 170 -3.80 20.85 24.12
C GLU A 170 -5.22 21.31 23.76
N GLY A 171 -5.38 22.50 23.19
CA GLY A 171 -6.65 23.03 22.71
C GLY A 171 -6.86 22.84 21.20
N PRO A 172 -6.74 23.91 20.38
CA PRO A 172 -7.23 23.89 18.99
C PRO A 172 -6.56 22.83 18.10
N LEU A 173 -5.29 22.49 18.34
CA LEU A 173 -4.62 21.45 17.58
C LEU A 173 -5.12 20.04 17.95
N MET A 174 -5.20 19.71 19.24
CA MET A 174 -5.75 18.44 19.69
C MET A 174 -7.24 18.31 19.38
N ASP A 175 -8.02 19.38 19.44
CA ASP A 175 -9.42 19.39 19.02
C ASP A 175 -9.57 19.03 17.54
N GLY A 176 -8.75 19.63 16.66
CA GLY A 176 -8.70 19.27 15.25
C GLY A 176 -8.31 17.81 15.02
N MET A 177 -7.35 17.31 15.80
CA MET A 177 -6.92 15.91 15.73
C MET A 177 -7.96 14.92 16.26
N ASN A 178 -8.74 15.29 17.27
CA ASN A 178 -9.85 14.49 17.76
C ASN A 178 -10.93 14.34 16.66
N VAL A 179 -11.24 15.41 15.93
CA VAL A 179 -12.15 15.36 14.78
C VAL A 179 -11.60 14.44 13.68
N VAL A 180 -10.30 14.49 13.39
CA VAL A 180 -9.65 13.56 12.45
C VAL A 180 -9.80 12.11 12.93
N GLY A 181 -9.56 11.86 14.22
CA GLY A 181 -9.73 10.55 14.86
C GLY A 181 -11.17 10.02 14.76
N ASP A 182 -12.16 10.87 15.04
CA ASP A 182 -13.58 10.52 14.96
C ASP A 182 -14.00 10.21 13.52
N LEU A 183 -13.57 11.01 12.55
CA LEU A 183 -13.85 10.79 11.12
C LEU A 183 -13.20 9.51 10.61
N PHE A 184 -11.98 9.23 11.03
CA PHE A 184 -11.26 8.00 10.68
C PHE A 184 -11.93 6.76 11.31
N GLY A 185 -12.28 6.83 12.60
CA GLY A 185 -13.01 5.76 13.30
C GLY A 185 -14.41 5.50 12.72
N ALA A 186 -15.06 6.54 12.17
CA ALA A 186 -16.35 6.42 11.48
C ALA A 186 -16.24 6.01 10.01
N GLY A 187 -15.03 5.78 9.47
CA GLY A 187 -14.81 5.41 8.07
C GLY A 187 -15.11 6.53 7.06
N LYS A 188 -15.12 7.79 7.52
CA LYS A 188 -15.35 9.00 6.69
C LYS A 188 -14.06 9.69 6.25
N MET A 189 -12.94 9.30 6.86
CA MET A 189 -11.60 9.73 6.52
C MET A 189 -10.70 8.50 6.43
N PHE A 190 -9.68 8.54 5.60
CA PHE A 190 -8.80 7.41 5.35
C PHE A 190 -7.34 7.77 5.57
N LEU A 191 -6.49 6.74 5.67
CA LEU A 191 -5.10 6.90 6.05
C LEU A 191 -4.33 7.96 5.23
N PRO A 192 -4.46 8.09 3.89
CA PRO A 192 -3.80 9.16 3.14
C PRO A 192 -4.10 10.57 3.67
N GLN A 193 -5.33 10.81 4.10
CA GLN A 193 -5.76 12.09 4.63
C GLN A 193 -5.25 12.27 6.07
N VAL A 194 -5.30 11.22 6.90
CA VAL A 194 -4.76 11.24 8.28
C VAL A 194 -3.28 11.59 8.29
N VAL A 195 -2.48 11.03 7.38
CA VAL A 195 -1.05 11.37 7.26
C VAL A 195 -0.85 12.83 6.83
N LYS A 196 -1.70 13.37 5.94
CA LYS A 196 -1.68 14.80 5.59
C LYS A 196 -2.03 15.68 6.79
N SER A 197 -3.02 15.30 7.61
CA SER A 197 -3.36 15.98 8.87
C SER A 197 -2.20 15.98 9.86
N ALA A 198 -1.52 14.83 10.01
CA ALA A 198 -0.35 14.68 10.86
C ALA A 198 0.78 15.64 10.49
N ARG A 199 1.02 15.82 9.19
CA ARG A 199 2.00 16.79 8.68
C ARG A 199 1.68 18.22 9.13
N VAL A 200 0.41 18.62 9.04
CA VAL A 200 -0.05 19.94 9.51
C VAL A 200 0.19 20.07 11.02
N MET A 201 -0.20 19.05 11.80
CA MET A 201 0.02 18.99 13.24
C MET A 201 1.51 19.14 13.61
N LYS A 202 2.39 18.34 13.01
CA LYS A 202 3.82 18.39 13.31
C LYS A 202 4.45 19.74 12.94
N LYS A 203 4.05 20.36 11.83
CA LYS A 203 4.51 21.72 11.47
C LYS A 203 4.09 22.77 12.50
N ALA A 204 2.85 22.69 13.00
CA ALA A 204 2.38 23.54 14.08
C ALA A 204 3.19 23.34 15.38
N VAL A 205 3.38 22.09 15.80
CA VAL A 205 4.16 21.75 17.00
C VAL A 205 5.63 22.16 16.86
N ALA A 206 6.24 21.97 15.69
CA ALA A 206 7.61 22.39 15.41
C ALA A 206 7.79 23.91 15.57
N HIS A 207 6.78 24.70 15.21
CA HIS A 207 6.78 26.15 15.44
C HIS A 207 6.64 26.50 16.93
N LEU A 208 5.86 25.75 17.70
CA LEU A 208 5.63 26.00 19.13
C LEU A 208 6.79 25.55 20.03
N LEU A 209 7.56 24.55 19.62
CA LEU A 209 8.61 23.92 20.41
C LEU A 209 9.58 24.91 21.10
N PRO A 210 10.17 25.91 20.39
CA PRO A 210 11.07 26.88 21.02
C PRO A 210 10.40 27.68 22.16
N TYR A 211 9.10 27.97 22.03
CA TYR A 211 8.34 28.72 23.03
C TYR A 211 7.94 27.83 24.21
N ILE A 212 7.61 26.56 23.96
CA ILE A 212 7.29 25.58 25.00
C ILE A 212 8.53 25.30 25.83
N GLU A 213 9.69 25.10 25.21
CA GLU A 213 10.95 24.87 25.93
C GLU A 213 11.34 26.06 26.81
N ALA A 214 11.14 27.29 26.32
CA ALA A 214 11.35 28.50 27.10
C ALA A 214 10.33 28.67 28.25
N ALA A 215 9.15 28.07 28.15
CA ALA A 215 8.05 28.18 29.10
C ALA A 215 7.87 26.93 30.00
N LYS A 216 8.74 25.93 29.92
CA LYS A 216 8.62 24.66 30.64
C LYS A 216 8.58 24.87 32.16
N GLU A 217 7.45 24.51 32.78
CA GLU A 217 7.41 24.13 34.18
C GLU A 217 7.77 22.63 34.31
N PRO A 218 8.55 22.20 35.31
CA PRO A 218 8.92 20.81 35.48
C PRO A 218 7.67 19.92 35.72
N GLY A 219 7.40 18.95 34.84
CA GLY A 219 6.48 17.83 35.12
C GLY A 219 5.19 17.67 34.31
N ALA A 220 4.96 18.41 33.22
CA ALA A 220 3.79 18.18 32.35
C ALA A 220 3.87 16.79 31.68
N LYS A 221 2.84 15.94 31.85
CA LYS A 221 2.75 14.59 31.29
C LYS A 221 1.86 14.55 30.05
N GLY A 222 2.36 13.98 28.95
CA GLY A 222 1.58 13.67 27.75
C GLY A 222 0.63 12.48 27.94
N LYS A 223 -0.16 12.13 26.91
CA LYS A 223 -1.16 11.03 26.93
C LYS A 223 -0.53 9.65 27.16
N GLY A 224 0.72 9.49 26.73
CA GLY A 224 1.52 8.29 26.90
C GLY A 224 2.70 8.29 25.93
N ARG A 225 3.75 7.55 26.26
CA ARG A 225 4.99 7.43 25.48
C ARG A 225 5.21 6.01 25.01
N ILE A 226 5.53 5.84 23.73
CA ILE A 226 5.80 4.54 23.12
C ILE A 226 7.17 4.53 22.45
N VAL A 227 7.96 3.49 22.73
CA VAL A 227 9.15 3.15 21.94
C VAL A 227 8.72 2.24 20.81
N MET A 228 9.04 2.62 19.57
CA MET A 228 8.72 1.84 18.37
C MET A 228 10.00 1.43 17.65
N ALA A 229 10.11 0.15 17.28
CA ALA A 229 11.25 -0.38 16.57
C ALA A 229 10.87 -1.46 15.55
N THR A 230 11.52 -1.45 14.39
CA THR A 230 11.59 -2.65 13.55
C THR A 230 12.71 -3.52 14.10
N VAL A 231 12.37 -4.79 14.40
CA VAL A 231 13.26 -5.70 15.14
C VAL A 231 14.56 -5.99 14.39
N LYS A 232 15.54 -6.50 15.14
CA LYS A 232 16.86 -6.87 14.65
C LYS A 232 16.81 -7.68 13.35
N GLY A 233 17.67 -7.31 12.40
CA GLY A 233 17.79 -7.97 11.10
C GLY A 233 16.68 -7.68 10.09
N ASP A 234 15.60 -6.98 10.47
CA ASP A 234 14.55 -6.52 9.57
C ASP A 234 14.67 -5.02 9.29
N VAL A 235 14.32 -4.63 8.06
CA VAL A 235 14.61 -3.32 7.47
C VAL A 235 13.36 -2.56 7.03
N HIS A 236 12.19 -3.20 7.11
CA HIS A 236 10.96 -2.61 6.59
C HIS A 236 10.27 -1.77 7.65
N ASP A 237 9.93 -0.53 7.30
CA ASP A 237 9.42 0.48 8.24
C ASP A 237 8.14 1.18 7.80
N ILE A 238 7.63 0.96 6.58
CA ILE A 238 6.45 1.68 6.05
C ILE A 238 5.26 1.58 7.03
N GLY A 239 4.88 0.35 7.42
CA GLY A 239 3.78 0.13 8.37
C GLY A 239 4.07 0.71 9.76
N LYS A 240 5.32 0.61 10.24
CA LYS A 240 5.75 1.20 11.52
C LYS A 240 5.58 2.73 11.49
N ASN A 241 6.01 3.38 10.42
CA ASN A 241 5.95 4.84 10.28
C ASN A 241 4.50 5.31 10.22
N ILE A 242 3.63 4.57 9.51
CA ILE A 242 2.19 4.80 9.50
C ILE A 242 1.62 4.74 10.94
N VAL A 243 1.91 3.67 11.69
CA VAL A 243 1.45 3.54 13.08
C VAL A 243 1.97 4.68 13.95
N GLY A 244 3.25 5.03 13.84
CA GLY A 244 3.87 6.13 14.59
C GLY A 244 3.18 7.47 14.31
N VAL A 245 2.92 7.78 13.04
CA VAL A 245 2.17 8.97 12.63
C VAL A 245 0.76 8.97 13.21
N VAL A 246 0.04 7.86 13.13
CA VAL A 246 -1.33 7.75 13.65
C VAL A 246 -1.38 7.85 15.19
N LEU A 247 -0.37 7.36 15.91
CA LEU A 247 -0.25 7.52 17.36
C LEU A 247 0.07 8.97 17.75
N GLN A 248 0.99 9.63 17.04
CA GLN A 248 1.30 11.05 17.22
C GLN A 248 0.07 11.93 16.97
N CYS A 249 -0.72 11.60 15.96
CA CYS A 249 -2.02 12.21 15.70
C CYS A 249 -2.98 12.14 16.89
N ASN A 250 -2.81 11.16 17.78
CA ASN A 250 -3.68 10.95 18.93
C ASN A 250 -3.06 11.41 20.25
N GLY A 251 -1.99 12.21 20.20
CA GLY A 251 -1.35 12.83 21.37
C GLY A 251 -0.33 11.94 22.10
N PHE A 252 0.07 10.82 21.51
CA PHE A 252 1.15 9.99 22.04
C PHE A 252 2.52 10.53 21.62
N GLU A 253 3.49 10.44 22.53
CA GLU A 253 4.89 10.65 22.21
C GLU A 253 5.47 9.35 21.63
N VAL A 254 5.98 9.40 20.40
CA VAL A 254 6.53 8.24 19.69
C VAL A 254 8.03 8.39 19.54
N ILE A 255 8.78 7.46 20.13
CA ILE A 255 10.23 7.33 20.00
C ILE A 255 10.51 6.25 18.97
N ASP A 256 10.73 6.65 17.73
CA ASP A 256 11.05 5.75 16.64
C ASP A 256 12.56 5.45 16.59
N MET A 257 12.93 4.21 16.90
CA MET A 257 14.31 3.74 16.89
C MET A 257 14.80 3.33 15.49
N GLY A 258 13.93 3.35 14.48
CA GLY A 258 14.27 2.94 13.13
C GLY A 258 14.19 1.43 12.94
N VAL A 259 15.18 0.88 12.24
CA VAL A 259 15.19 -0.52 11.77
C VAL A 259 16.43 -1.27 12.19
N MET A 260 16.37 -2.61 12.14
CA MET A 260 17.42 -3.51 12.60
C MET A 260 17.84 -3.27 14.06
N VAL A 261 16.89 -2.89 14.92
CA VAL A 261 17.21 -2.48 16.29
C VAL A 261 17.38 -3.72 17.19
N PRO A 262 18.55 -3.89 17.84
CA PRO A 262 18.77 -4.97 18.81
C PRO A 262 17.83 -4.86 20.01
N TRP A 263 17.46 -6.01 20.61
CA TRP A 263 16.58 -6.02 21.78
C TRP A 263 17.15 -5.24 22.97
N GLN A 264 18.48 -5.21 23.12
CA GLN A 264 19.16 -4.46 24.18
C GLN A 264 18.83 -2.98 24.09
N ASP A 265 18.95 -2.43 22.89
CA ASP A 265 18.72 -1.01 22.64
C ASP A 265 17.24 -0.66 22.81
N ILE A 266 16.33 -1.55 22.41
CA ILE A 266 14.88 -1.36 22.62
C ILE A 266 14.55 -1.27 24.11
N ILE A 267 15.07 -2.20 24.93
CA ILE A 267 14.84 -2.20 26.37
C ILE A 267 15.50 -0.98 27.03
N ASN A 268 16.73 -0.66 26.64
CA ASN A 268 17.44 0.51 27.16
C ASN A 268 16.69 1.80 26.85
N ALA A 269 16.27 1.99 25.60
CA ALA A 269 15.50 3.17 25.19
C ALA A 269 14.17 3.26 25.94
N ALA A 270 13.47 2.14 26.16
CA ALA A 270 12.23 2.13 26.94
C ALA A 270 12.45 2.58 28.39
N ASN A 271 13.55 2.17 29.02
CA ASN A 271 13.89 2.58 30.38
C ASN A 271 14.40 4.03 30.45
N GLU A 272 15.32 4.43 29.56
CA GLU A 272 15.91 5.78 29.52
C GLU A 272 14.88 6.87 29.24
N ASN A 273 13.82 6.50 28.53
CA ASN A 273 12.75 7.42 28.17
C ASN A 273 11.47 7.17 28.96
N ASP A 274 11.47 6.45 30.09
CA ASP A 274 10.26 6.22 30.91
C ASP A 274 9.03 5.84 30.05
N ALA A 275 9.21 4.93 29.08
CA ALA A 275 8.17 4.62 28.12
C ALA A 275 7.01 3.85 28.77
N ASP A 276 5.77 4.18 28.39
CA ASP A 276 4.58 3.49 28.89
C ASP A 276 4.36 2.14 28.20
N MET A 277 4.87 1.96 26.98
CA MET A 277 4.76 0.73 26.19
C MET A 277 5.84 0.61 25.10
N ILE A 278 6.03 -0.61 24.61
CA ILE A 278 6.94 -0.93 23.50
C ILE A 278 6.14 -1.47 22.30
N GLY A 279 6.41 -1.00 21.10
CA GLY A 279 5.83 -1.48 19.84
C GLY A 279 6.89 -2.08 18.92
N LEU A 280 6.71 -3.33 18.51
CA LEU A 280 7.60 -4.04 17.61
C LEU A 280 6.98 -4.25 16.22
N SER A 281 7.79 -4.04 15.19
CA SER A 281 7.43 -4.28 13.79
C SER A 281 8.32 -5.35 13.13
N GLY A 282 7.73 -6.19 12.28
CA GLY A 282 8.44 -7.19 11.49
C GLY A 282 7.70 -7.60 10.21
N LEU A 283 8.43 -7.74 9.11
CA LEU A 283 7.93 -8.15 7.79
C LEU A 283 8.33 -9.58 7.42
N ILE A 284 9.51 -10.05 7.82
CA ILE A 284 10.01 -11.38 7.44
C ILE A 284 9.81 -12.41 8.56
N THR A 285 9.86 -13.71 8.22
CA THR A 285 9.61 -14.77 9.20
C THR A 285 10.66 -14.85 10.31
N PRO A 286 11.97 -14.56 10.09
CA PRO A 286 12.94 -14.44 11.18
C PRO A 286 12.59 -13.37 12.24
N SER A 287 11.87 -12.32 11.84
CA SER A 287 11.48 -11.22 12.74
C SER A 287 10.57 -11.68 13.87
N LEU A 288 9.81 -12.76 13.67
CA LEU A 288 8.94 -13.35 14.70
C LEU A 288 9.75 -13.90 15.88
N ASP A 289 10.92 -14.48 15.62
CA ASP A 289 11.80 -14.99 16.67
C ASP A 289 12.43 -13.85 17.48
N GLU A 290 12.81 -12.76 16.82
CA GLU A 290 13.31 -11.56 17.50
C GLU A 290 12.24 -10.96 18.43
N MET A 291 10.96 -10.97 18.03
CA MET A 291 9.86 -10.54 18.90
C MET A 291 9.68 -11.44 20.13
N VAL A 292 9.87 -12.76 19.99
CA VAL A 292 9.88 -13.69 21.14
C VAL A 292 11.07 -13.40 22.06
N THR A 293 12.25 -13.14 21.49
CA THR A 293 13.44 -12.74 22.25
C THR A 293 13.18 -11.48 23.07
N VAL A 294 12.65 -10.42 22.46
CA VAL A 294 12.32 -9.18 23.19
C VAL A 294 11.36 -9.46 24.34
N ALA A 295 10.29 -10.24 24.13
CA ALA A 295 9.36 -10.61 25.18
C ALA A 295 10.04 -11.38 26.34
N ALA A 296 10.90 -12.35 26.02
CA ALA A 296 11.65 -13.12 27.01
C ALA A 296 12.67 -12.26 27.78
N GLU A 297 13.33 -11.30 27.13
CA GLU A 297 14.27 -10.40 27.79
C GLU A 297 13.55 -9.34 28.63
N MET A 298 12.37 -8.85 28.20
CA MET A 298 11.50 -8.02 29.03
C MET A 298 11.09 -8.75 30.32
N GLN A 299 10.80 -10.05 30.23
CA GLN A 299 10.53 -10.89 31.41
C GLN A 299 11.74 -10.98 32.34
N ARG A 300 12.94 -11.22 31.80
CA ARG A 300 14.18 -11.29 32.58
C ARG A 300 14.53 -9.95 33.24
N ALA A 301 14.22 -8.85 32.57
CA ALA A 301 14.37 -7.50 33.09
C ALA A 301 13.27 -7.10 34.09
N ASN A 302 12.31 -7.99 34.40
CA ASN A 302 11.15 -7.73 35.27
C ASN A 302 10.32 -6.50 34.83
N MET A 303 10.27 -6.24 33.52
CA MET A 303 9.45 -5.18 32.96
C MET A 303 7.97 -5.54 33.10
N THR A 304 7.11 -4.53 33.20
CA THR A 304 5.65 -4.72 33.35
C THR A 304 4.85 -3.93 32.32
N MET A 305 5.50 -3.06 31.55
CA MET A 305 4.83 -2.29 30.49
C MET A 305 4.31 -3.21 29.38
N PRO A 306 3.23 -2.80 28.68
CA PRO A 306 2.70 -3.53 27.54
C PRO A 306 3.67 -3.64 26.36
N LEU A 307 3.62 -4.79 25.69
CA LEU A 307 4.31 -5.09 24.45
C LEU A 307 3.29 -5.24 23.30
N LEU A 308 3.38 -4.35 22.31
CA LEU A 308 2.55 -4.35 21.12
C LEU A 308 3.32 -5.01 19.96
N ILE A 309 2.67 -5.94 19.27
CA ILE A 309 3.25 -6.72 18.17
C ILE A 309 2.49 -6.42 16.87
N GLY A 310 3.21 -6.02 15.81
CA GLY A 310 2.62 -5.76 14.50
C GLY A 310 3.58 -6.02 13.33
N GLY A 311 3.07 -5.90 12.10
CA GLY A 311 3.80 -6.15 10.86
C GLY A 311 3.32 -7.40 10.10
N ALA A 312 3.71 -7.55 8.84
CA ALA A 312 3.04 -8.45 7.89
C ALA A 312 3.13 -9.94 8.25
N THR A 313 4.21 -10.39 8.90
CA THR A 313 4.35 -11.79 9.33
C THR A 313 3.70 -12.07 10.67
N THR A 314 3.30 -11.03 11.40
CA THR A 314 2.66 -11.18 12.72
C THR A 314 1.21 -11.60 12.59
N SER A 315 0.72 -12.37 13.57
CA SER A 315 -0.68 -12.73 13.64
C SER A 315 -1.09 -12.96 15.08
N ARG A 316 -2.37 -12.70 15.38
CA ARG A 316 -3.00 -13.01 16.68
C ARG A 316 -2.67 -14.42 17.15
N VAL A 317 -2.70 -15.37 16.22
CA VAL A 317 -2.46 -16.78 16.49
C VAL A 317 -1.00 -17.06 16.83
N HIS A 318 -0.04 -16.47 16.11
CA HIS A 318 1.38 -16.61 16.45
C HIS A 318 1.70 -15.94 17.80
N THR A 319 1.21 -14.71 18.01
CA THR A 319 1.40 -13.96 19.26
C THR A 319 0.88 -14.74 20.46
N ALA A 320 -0.34 -15.29 20.39
CA ALA A 320 -0.93 -16.09 21.46
C ALA A 320 -0.14 -17.37 21.78
N LEU A 321 0.48 -18.01 20.79
CA LEU A 321 1.21 -19.26 20.99
C LEU A 321 2.67 -19.09 21.41
N ARG A 322 3.35 -18.04 20.92
CA ARG A 322 4.82 -17.97 20.96
C ARG A 322 5.35 -16.75 21.72
N ILE A 323 4.68 -15.60 21.63
CA ILE A 323 5.17 -14.35 22.22
C ILE A 323 4.54 -14.13 23.60
N ASP A 324 3.21 -14.23 23.71
CA ASP A 324 2.48 -14.04 24.96
C ASP A 324 2.94 -14.97 26.11
N PRO A 325 3.30 -16.25 25.86
CA PRO A 325 3.82 -17.12 26.92
C PRO A 325 5.24 -16.75 27.40
N ALA A 326 6.00 -15.97 26.62
CA ALA A 326 7.37 -15.58 26.96
C ALA A 326 7.42 -14.38 27.93
N PHE A 327 6.29 -13.68 28.13
CA PHE A 327 6.21 -12.48 28.96
C PHE A 327 4.91 -12.44 29.77
N THR A 328 5.00 -12.33 31.09
CA THR A 328 3.82 -12.30 31.97
C THR A 328 3.03 -11.01 31.87
N GLY A 329 3.67 -9.91 31.44
CA GLY A 329 2.99 -8.64 31.21
C GLY A 329 2.02 -8.66 30.02
N PRO A 330 1.38 -7.51 29.71
CA PRO A 330 0.44 -7.42 28.61
C PRO A 330 1.17 -7.58 27.26
N VAL A 331 0.76 -8.55 26.45
CA VAL A 331 1.20 -8.69 25.05
C VAL A 331 -0.03 -8.56 24.15
N VAL A 332 0.02 -7.69 23.15
CA VAL A 332 -1.13 -7.41 22.28
C VAL A 332 -0.70 -7.40 20.81
N HIS A 333 -1.28 -8.29 20.01
CA HIS A 333 -1.22 -8.22 18.56
C HIS A 333 -2.12 -7.09 18.05
N VAL A 334 -1.55 -6.18 17.27
CA VAL A 334 -2.25 -5.07 16.64
C VAL A 334 -2.22 -5.28 15.13
N LEU A 335 -3.40 -5.34 14.52
CA LEU A 335 -3.56 -5.71 13.12
C LEU A 335 -3.08 -4.62 12.16
N ASP A 336 -3.45 -3.37 12.45
CA ASP A 336 -3.31 -2.22 11.56
C ASP A 336 -3.20 -0.92 12.39
N ALA A 337 -2.88 0.19 11.73
CA ALA A 337 -2.67 1.46 12.42
C ALA A 337 -3.96 2.03 13.01
N SER A 338 -5.11 1.74 12.40
CA SER A 338 -6.40 2.18 12.91
C SER A 338 -6.72 1.64 14.29
N ARG A 339 -6.35 0.38 14.56
CA ARG A 339 -6.55 -0.26 15.87
C ARG A 339 -5.50 0.13 16.89
N ALA A 340 -4.31 0.55 16.44
CA ALA A 340 -3.20 0.89 17.34
C ALA A 340 -3.57 1.96 18.36
N VAL A 341 -4.35 2.98 17.95
CA VAL A 341 -4.79 4.08 18.83
C VAL A 341 -5.70 3.60 19.94
N GLY A 342 -6.71 2.79 19.60
CA GLY A 342 -7.65 2.26 20.58
C GLY A 342 -6.95 1.35 21.60
N VAL A 343 -6.02 0.52 21.12
CA VAL A 343 -5.20 -0.35 21.97
C VAL A 343 -4.29 0.48 22.88
N ALA A 344 -3.52 1.43 22.35
CA ALA A 344 -2.62 2.26 23.14
C ALA A 344 -3.39 3.07 24.20
N THR A 345 -4.54 3.65 23.83
CA THR A 345 -5.39 4.43 24.75
C THR A 345 -5.96 3.56 25.87
N ALA A 346 -6.40 2.33 25.56
CA ALA A 346 -6.88 1.41 26.59
C ALA A 346 -5.76 1.01 27.56
N LEU A 347 -4.53 0.84 27.06
CA LEU A 347 -3.38 0.38 27.85
C LEU A 347 -2.80 1.44 28.80
N VAL A 348 -2.97 2.73 28.51
CA VAL A 348 -2.58 3.84 29.41
C VAL A 348 -3.72 4.30 30.33
N SER A 349 -4.95 3.83 30.09
CA SER A 349 -6.12 4.22 30.88
C SER A 349 -6.19 3.49 32.22
N GLU A 350 -6.29 4.25 33.31
CA GLU A 350 -6.44 3.70 34.68
C GLU A 350 -7.73 2.86 34.85
N THR A 351 -8.76 3.10 34.04
CA THR A 351 -10.06 2.43 34.18
C THR A 351 -10.27 1.29 33.18
N GLN A 352 -9.60 1.31 32.03
CA GLN A 352 -9.81 0.33 30.96
C GLN A 352 -8.71 -0.72 30.87
N LYS A 353 -7.48 -0.40 31.33
CA LYS A 353 -6.30 -1.27 31.16
C LYS A 353 -6.53 -2.68 31.67
N ASP A 354 -6.94 -2.83 32.92
CA ASP A 354 -7.04 -4.15 33.56
C ASP A 354 -8.07 -5.06 32.89
N ASP A 355 -9.25 -4.51 32.54
CA ASP A 355 -10.29 -5.26 31.83
C ASP A 355 -9.84 -5.64 30.40
N PHE A 356 -9.18 -4.71 29.69
CA PHE A 356 -8.67 -4.95 28.35
C PHE A 356 -7.58 -6.03 28.32
N VAL A 357 -6.62 -5.96 29.25
CA VAL A 357 -5.56 -6.95 29.38
C VAL A 357 -6.12 -8.33 29.73
N ARG A 358 -7.05 -8.40 30.69
CA ARG A 358 -7.73 -9.66 31.05
C ARG A 358 -8.42 -10.29 29.84
N LYS A 359 -9.26 -9.52 29.14
CA LYS A 359 -9.98 -10.00 27.94
C LYS A 359 -9.03 -10.50 26.87
N THR A 360 -7.91 -9.82 26.66
CA THR A 360 -6.89 -10.22 25.68
C THR A 360 -6.19 -11.53 26.09
N LYS A 361 -5.84 -11.68 27.38
CA LYS A 361 -5.23 -12.92 27.91
C LYS A 361 -6.21 -14.10 27.82
N ASP A 362 -7.48 -13.90 28.16
CA ASP A 362 -8.53 -14.91 28.05
C ASP A 362 -8.73 -15.36 26.60
N ASP A 363 -8.72 -14.40 25.68
CA ASP A 363 -8.80 -14.64 24.24
C ASP A 363 -7.62 -15.48 23.73
N TYR A 364 -6.40 -15.14 24.16
CA TYR A 364 -5.20 -15.89 23.79
C TYR A 364 -5.18 -17.29 24.40
N ALA A 365 -5.65 -17.44 25.64
CA ALA A 365 -5.84 -18.75 26.26
C ALA A 365 -6.84 -19.60 25.44
N HIS A 366 -7.96 -19.02 25.00
CA HIS A 366 -8.91 -19.71 24.14
C HIS A 366 -8.29 -20.13 22.80
N VAL A 367 -7.51 -19.26 22.15
CA VAL A 367 -6.77 -19.58 20.93
C VAL A 367 -5.79 -20.74 21.14
N ARG A 368 -5.08 -20.77 22.27
CA ARG A 368 -4.17 -21.87 22.64
C ARG A 368 -4.93 -23.19 22.79
N THR A 369 -5.97 -23.22 23.62
CA THR A 369 -6.78 -24.42 23.86
C THR A 369 -7.48 -24.92 22.60
N ALA A 370 -8.04 -24.03 21.78
CA ALA A 370 -8.67 -24.40 20.51
C ALA A 370 -7.68 -25.01 19.51
N ARG A 371 -6.39 -24.68 19.64
CA ARG A 371 -5.33 -25.22 18.78
C ARG A 371 -4.71 -26.49 19.34
N GLU A 372 -4.61 -26.63 20.66
CA GLU A 372 -4.27 -27.88 21.34
C GLU A 372 -5.27 -29.00 21.01
N GLY A 373 -6.57 -28.67 20.89
CA GLY A 373 -7.63 -29.62 20.56
C GLY A 373 -7.76 -30.00 19.09
N LYS A 374 -7.08 -29.31 18.17
CA LYS A 374 -7.01 -29.70 16.75
C LYS A 374 -5.81 -30.61 16.57
N GLY A 375 -6.05 -31.91 16.38
CA GLY A 375 -4.98 -32.85 16.03
C GLY A 375 -4.11 -32.29 14.90
N GLN A 376 -2.79 -32.29 15.09
CA GLN A 376 -1.84 -31.92 14.05
C GLN A 376 -2.15 -32.76 12.80
N SER A 377 -2.14 -32.13 11.62
CA SER A 377 -2.29 -32.89 10.38
C SER A 377 -1.19 -33.93 10.34
N GLN A 378 -1.56 -35.20 10.13
CA GLN A 378 -0.61 -36.30 10.14
C GLN A 378 0.54 -36.00 9.18
N LEU A 379 1.76 -35.93 9.72
CA LEU A 379 2.96 -35.82 8.92
C LEU A 379 3.40 -37.21 8.49
N LEU A 380 3.69 -37.34 7.20
CA LEU A 380 4.38 -38.49 6.61
C LEU A 380 5.86 -38.43 6.96
N SER A 381 6.52 -39.59 6.99
CA SER A 381 7.98 -39.62 6.96
C SER A 381 8.48 -38.93 5.69
N ILE A 382 9.71 -38.39 5.71
CA ILE A 382 10.31 -37.78 4.52
C ILE A 382 10.42 -38.79 3.37
N GLU A 383 10.62 -40.07 3.66
CA GLU A 383 10.66 -41.14 2.67
C GLU A 383 9.29 -41.37 2.01
N ASP A 384 8.21 -41.46 2.80
CA ASP A 384 6.84 -41.60 2.28
C ASP A 384 6.41 -40.36 1.48
N ALA A 385 6.79 -39.16 1.93
CA ALA A 385 6.52 -37.93 1.21
C ALA A 385 7.26 -37.89 -0.14
N ARG A 386 8.50 -38.38 -0.20
CA ARG A 386 9.28 -38.52 -1.44
C ARG A 386 8.68 -39.57 -2.38
N ALA A 387 8.13 -40.65 -1.84
CA ALA A 387 7.45 -41.67 -2.63
C ALA A 387 6.15 -41.16 -3.28
N ASN A 388 5.50 -40.15 -2.68
CA ASN A 388 4.34 -39.44 -3.24
C ASN A 388 4.72 -38.11 -3.90
N ALA A 389 5.92 -38.01 -4.50
CA ALA A 389 6.38 -36.81 -5.18
C ALA A 389 5.54 -36.48 -6.43
N PHE A 390 5.59 -35.22 -6.86
CA PHE A 390 5.01 -34.85 -8.15
C PHE A 390 5.88 -35.43 -9.28
N GLU A 391 5.22 -36.08 -10.23
CA GLU A 391 5.85 -36.57 -11.46
C GLU A 391 5.55 -35.57 -12.58
N MET A 392 6.59 -34.89 -13.05
CA MET A 392 6.45 -33.92 -14.14
C MET A 392 6.37 -34.60 -15.50
N ASP A 393 5.62 -33.99 -16.43
CA ASP A 393 5.63 -34.40 -17.84
C ASP A 393 6.87 -33.82 -18.54
N GLU A 394 7.87 -34.66 -18.78
CA GLU A 394 9.12 -34.31 -19.47
C GLU A 394 8.91 -33.64 -20.84
N SER A 395 7.78 -33.88 -21.51
CA SER A 395 7.48 -33.23 -22.80
C SER A 395 7.15 -31.73 -22.65
N LEU A 396 6.78 -31.30 -21.44
CA LEU A 396 6.44 -29.92 -21.08
C LEU A 396 7.62 -29.15 -20.46
N LYS A 397 8.83 -29.70 -20.53
CA LYS A 397 10.06 -29.05 -20.11
C LYS A 397 10.37 -27.81 -20.98
N ALA A 398 10.99 -26.80 -20.38
CA ALA A 398 11.45 -25.65 -21.14
C ALA A 398 12.64 -26.03 -22.03
N PRO A 399 12.76 -25.50 -23.25
CA PRO A 399 13.95 -25.67 -24.06
C PRO A 399 15.17 -25.02 -23.39
N ARG A 400 16.36 -25.34 -23.90
CA ARG A 400 17.58 -24.63 -23.55
C ARG A 400 17.40 -23.11 -23.78
N PRO A 401 17.80 -22.24 -22.82
CA PRO A 401 17.82 -20.80 -23.01
C PRO A 401 18.55 -20.37 -24.27
N ARG A 402 18.01 -19.35 -24.95
CA ARG A 402 18.67 -18.71 -26.10
C ARG A 402 20.00 -18.07 -25.69
N LEU A 403 19.99 -17.40 -24.53
CA LEU A 403 21.12 -16.68 -23.97
C LEU A 403 21.39 -17.18 -22.54
N PRO A 404 22.07 -18.34 -22.37
CA PRO A 404 22.47 -18.82 -21.06
C PRO A 404 23.54 -17.91 -20.42
N GLY A 405 23.78 -18.07 -19.12
CA GLY A 405 24.74 -17.27 -18.36
C GLY A 405 24.10 -16.09 -17.63
N VAL A 406 24.94 -15.20 -17.08
CA VAL A 406 24.53 -14.05 -16.26
C VAL A 406 24.40 -12.78 -17.09
N HIS A 407 23.28 -12.08 -16.93
CA HIS A 407 22.92 -10.85 -17.62
C HIS A 407 22.72 -9.73 -16.60
N ARG A 408 23.42 -8.61 -16.78
CA ARG A 408 23.43 -7.47 -15.84
C ARG A 408 22.75 -6.26 -16.47
N PHE A 409 21.94 -5.57 -15.67
CA PHE A 409 21.17 -4.40 -16.06
C PHE A 409 21.45 -3.27 -15.04
N PRO A 410 22.54 -2.51 -15.21
CA PRO A 410 22.97 -1.53 -14.20
C PRO A 410 22.13 -0.25 -14.15
N ASP A 411 21.30 0.00 -15.17
CA ASP A 411 20.44 1.18 -15.29
C ASP A 411 19.26 0.86 -16.21
N TRP A 412 18.29 0.09 -15.72
CA TRP A 412 17.07 -0.23 -16.47
C TRP A 412 16.16 1.00 -16.49
N ASP A 413 15.62 1.36 -17.66
CA ASP A 413 14.76 2.54 -17.78
C ASP A 413 13.48 2.37 -16.94
N LEU A 414 13.28 3.25 -15.96
CA LEU A 414 12.09 3.23 -15.10
C LEU A 414 10.80 3.42 -15.89
N LYS A 415 10.84 4.08 -17.06
CA LYS A 415 9.65 4.24 -17.92
C LYS A 415 9.10 2.89 -18.38
N ASP A 416 9.97 1.93 -18.66
CA ASP A 416 9.59 0.57 -19.06
C ASP A 416 8.89 -0.20 -17.92
N LEU A 417 9.05 0.25 -16.67
CA LEU A 417 8.46 -0.41 -15.50
C LEU A 417 7.05 0.11 -15.18
N VAL A 418 6.71 1.33 -15.61
CA VAL A 418 5.43 1.98 -15.27
C VAL A 418 4.23 1.13 -15.68
N ASP A 419 4.29 0.52 -16.86
CA ASP A 419 3.21 -0.31 -17.41
C ASP A 419 3.06 -1.68 -16.73
N TYR A 420 4.02 -2.05 -15.87
CA TYR A 420 4.07 -3.31 -15.12
C TYR A 420 3.73 -3.13 -13.63
N ILE A 421 3.37 -1.92 -13.20
CA ILE A 421 2.99 -1.67 -11.82
C ILE A 421 1.64 -2.32 -11.51
N ASP A 422 1.61 -3.18 -10.49
CA ASP A 422 0.39 -3.53 -9.78
C ASP A 422 0.11 -2.47 -8.69
N TRP A 423 -0.93 -1.67 -8.93
CA TRP A 423 -1.38 -0.62 -8.02
C TRP A 423 -2.20 -1.13 -6.84
N THR A 424 -2.67 -2.38 -6.87
CA THR A 424 -3.49 -2.93 -5.79
C THR A 424 -2.73 -2.95 -4.45
N PRO A 425 -1.49 -3.47 -4.36
CA PRO A 425 -0.74 -3.41 -3.11
C PRO A 425 -0.32 -1.98 -2.71
N PHE A 426 -0.20 -1.05 -3.67
CA PHE A 426 -0.01 0.37 -3.35
C PHE A 426 -1.19 0.91 -2.52
N PHE A 427 -2.44 0.69 -2.94
CA PHE A 427 -3.60 1.12 -2.16
C PHE A 427 -3.71 0.40 -0.81
N ARG A 428 -3.37 -0.89 -0.76
CA ARG A 428 -3.35 -1.66 0.50
C ARG A 428 -2.33 -1.13 1.50
N ALA A 429 -1.15 -0.70 1.04
CA ALA A 429 -0.15 -0.06 1.90
C ALA A 429 -0.66 1.23 2.54
N TRP A 430 -1.65 1.87 1.90
CA TRP A 430 -2.38 3.04 2.39
C TRP A 430 -3.72 2.69 3.07
N GLU A 431 -3.91 1.43 3.50
CA GLU A 431 -5.12 0.93 4.17
C GLU A 431 -6.43 1.21 3.39
N LEU A 432 -6.34 1.34 2.06
CA LEU A 432 -7.50 1.44 1.18
C LEU A 432 -7.86 0.07 0.63
N ALA A 433 -8.99 -0.47 1.11
CA ALA A 433 -9.49 -1.77 0.68
C ALA A 433 -10.10 -1.68 -0.73
N GLY A 434 -9.70 -2.60 -1.61
CA GLY A 434 -10.17 -2.68 -2.99
C GLY A 434 -9.07 -3.13 -3.94
N ASN A 435 -9.45 -3.44 -5.17
CA ASN A 435 -8.51 -3.79 -6.24
C ASN A 435 -8.51 -2.68 -7.30
N TYR A 436 -7.33 -2.34 -7.83
CA TYR A 436 -7.23 -1.40 -8.94
C TYR A 436 -7.68 -2.09 -10.26
N PRO A 437 -8.38 -1.37 -11.17
CA PRO A 437 -8.80 0.03 -11.10
C PRO A 437 -10.13 0.27 -10.38
N ALA A 438 -10.89 -0.79 -10.04
CA ALA A 438 -12.25 -0.68 -9.48
C ALA A 438 -12.32 0.17 -8.19
N ILE A 439 -11.28 0.16 -7.36
CA ILE A 439 -11.18 0.99 -6.16
C ILE A 439 -11.33 2.50 -6.44
N LEU A 440 -11.01 2.95 -7.66
CA LEU A 440 -11.16 4.35 -8.06
C LEU A 440 -12.62 4.77 -8.25
N GLU A 441 -13.53 3.82 -8.43
CA GLU A 441 -14.97 4.04 -8.63
C GLU A 441 -15.79 3.69 -7.38
N ASP A 442 -15.14 3.23 -6.31
CA ASP A 442 -15.80 2.84 -5.07
C ASP A 442 -16.57 4.02 -4.44
N GLU A 443 -17.78 3.74 -3.96
CA GLU A 443 -18.69 4.75 -3.42
C GLU A 443 -18.21 5.35 -2.08
N ILE A 444 -17.41 4.60 -1.31
CA ILE A 444 -16.96 4.98 0.02
C ILE A 444 -15.53 5.52 -0.05
N VAL A 445 -14.62 4.75 -0.65
CA VAL A 445 -13.18 5.06 -0.65
C VAL A 445 -12.70 5.71 -1.94
N GLY A 446 -13.52 5.73 -3.00
CA GLY A 446 -13.08 6.08 -4.35
C GLY A 446 -12.57 7.51 -4.49
N GLU A 447 -13.14 8.47 -3.77
CA GLU A 447 -12.61 9.86 -3.76
C GLU A 447 -11.18 9.91 -3.20
N SER A 448 -10.96 9.24 -2.06
CA SER A 448 -9.65 9.18 -1.42
C SER A 448 -8.65 8.38 -2.25
N ALA A 449 -9.08 7.29 -2.88
CA ALA A 449 -8.26 6.50 -3.80
C ALA A 449 -7.84 7.33 -5.03
N ARG A 450 -8.77 8.06 -5.67
CA ARG A 450 -8.45 8.95 -6.80
C ARG A 450 -7.49 10.06 -6.41
N SER A 451 -7.68 10.67 -5.23
CA SER A 451 -6.81 11.72 -4.70
C SER A 451 -5.39 11.20 -4.44
N LEU A 452 -5.25 10.09 -3.72
CA LEU A 452 -3.96 9.43 -3.48
C LEU A 452 -3.29 9.03 -4.79
N PHE A 453 -4.04 8.45 -5.73
CA PHE A 453 -3.53 8.05 -7.03
C PHE A 453 -3.03 9.25 -7.83
N ALA A 454 -3.76 10.37 -7.84
CA ALA A 454 -3.32 11.59 -8.50
C ALA A 454 -2.01 12.13 -7.91
N ASP A 455 -1.84 12.08 -6.59
CA ASP A 455 -0.60 12.48 -5.94
C ASP A 455 0.56 11.51 -6.24
N ALA A 456 0.27 10.21 -6.27
CA ALA A 456 1.22 9.19 -6.72
C ALA A 456 1.68 9.41 -8.17
N GLN A 457 0.75 9.73 -9.08
CA GLN A 457 1.05 10.02 -10.48
C GLN A 457 1.90 11.29 -10.64
N LYS A 458 1.63 12.33 -9.84
CA LYS A 458 2.47 13.55 -9.82
C LYS A 458 3.89 13.24 -9.35
N MET A 459 4.03 12.48 -8.25
CA MET A 459 5.36 12.09 -7.74
C MET A 459 6.08 11.16 -8.71
N LEU A 460 5.37 10.20 -9.32
CA LEU A 460 5.88 9.31 -10.35
C LEU A 460 6.44 10.12 -11.54
N LYS A 461 5.69 11.11 -12.03
CA LYS A 461 6.16 12.00 -13.10
C LYS A 461 7.47 12.70 -12.71
N ARG A 462 7.56 13.22 -11.49
CA ARG A 462 8.80 13.87 -11.00
C ARG A 462 9.97 12.90 -10.89
N ILE A 463 9.74 11.70 -10.37
CA ILE A 463 10.76 10.64 -10.30
C ILE A 463 11.36 10.37 -11.70
N LEU A 464 10.51 10.30 -12.72
CA LEU A 464 10.93 10.02 -14.11
C LEU A 464 11.61 11.23 -14.77
N ASP A 465 11.04 12.43 -14.64
CA ASP A 465 11.57 13.64 -15.28
C ASP A 465 12.89 14.10 -14.66
N GLU A 466 12.98 14.06 -13.33
CA GLU A 466 14.15 14.50 -12.56
C GLU A 466 15.14 13.33 -12.31
N LYS A 467 14.83 12.12 -12.79
CA LYS A 467 15.65 10.90 -12.63
C LYS A 467 16.08 10.63 -11.19
N TRP A 468 15.12 10.65 -10.26
CA TRP A 468 15.41 10.46 -8.83
C TRP A 468 15.95 9.07 -8.51
N LEU A 469 15.47 8.04 -9.22
CA LEU A 469 15.72 6.65 -8.88
C LEU A 469 16.47 5.93 -10.00
N THR A 470 17.18 4.87 -9.64
CA THR A 470 17.88 3.97 -10.59
C THR A 470 17.45 2.54 -10.33
N ALA A 471 16.98 1.84 -11.37
CA ALA A 471 16.65 0.43 -11.30
C ALA A 471 17.87 -0.41 -11.72
N ARG A 472 18.30 -1.31 -10.83
CA ARG A 472 19.43 -2.23 -11.07
C ARG A 472 18.97 -3.67 -10.97
N GLY A 473 19.36 -4.50 -11.93
CA GLY A 473 18.92 -5.87 -12.02
C GLY A 473 19.99 -6.81 -12.52
N VAL A 474 19.88 -8.07 -12.12
CA VAL A 474 20.68 -9.17 -12.65
C VAL A 474 19.81 -10.40 -12.76
N CYS A 475 19.98 -11.17 -13.82
CA CYS A 475 19.45 -12.53 -13.89
C CYS A 475 20.48 -13.50 -14.45
N GLY A 476 20.32 -14.78 -14.16
CA GLY A 476 21.16 -15.84 -14.67
C GLY A 476 20.34 -17.04 -15.06
N LEU A 477 20.80 -17.76 -16.08
CA LEU A 477 20.17 -18.98 -16.61
C LEU A 477 21.24 -20.08 -16.74
N TRP A 478 21.06 -21.17 -16.01
CA TRP A 478 22.07 -22.21 -15.85
C TRP A 478 21.51 -23.60 -16.11
N PRO A 479 22.33 -24.53 -16.64
CA PRO A 479 21.99 -25.94 -16.62
C PRO A 479 21.83 -26.40 -15.17
N CYS A 480 20.85 -27.26 -14.92
CA CYS A 480 20.64 -27.85 -13.61
C CYS A 480 20.16 -29.30 -13.76
N ARG A 481 20.05 -30.00 -12.64
CA ARG A 481 19.32 -31.27 -12.57
C ARG A 481 18.75 -31.49 -11.19
N ARG A 482 17.69 -32.27 -11.10
CA ARG A 482 17.12 -32.70 -9.83
C ARG A 482 17.98 -33.81 -9.22
N VAL A 483 18.23 -33.72 -7.91
CA VAL A 483 18.82 -34.80 -7.10
C VAL A 483 18.02 -34.93 -5.81
N GLY A 484 17.08 -35.87 -5.77
CA GLY A 484 16.14 -36.00 -4.66
C GLY A 484 15.24 -34.77 -4.53
N ASP A 485 15.36 -34.05 -3.42
CA ASP A 485 14.66 -32.78 -3.15
C ASP A 485 15.53 -31.54 -3.46
N ASP A 486 16.70 -31.73 -4.07
CA ASP A 486 17.62 -30.65 -4.38
C ASP A 486 17.64 -30.34 -5.87
N ILE A 487 18.03 -29.11 -6.18
CA ILE A 487 18.42 -28.71 -7.52
C ILE A 487 19.92 -28.49 -7.52
N VAL A 488 20.65 -29.23 -8.35
CA VAL A 488 22.09 -29.06 -8.56
C VAL A 488 22.27 -28.18 -9.78
N VAL A 489 22.74 -26.95 -9.55
CA VAL A 489 22.98 -25.94 -10.58
C VAL A 489 24.43 -25.99 -11.03
N HIS A 490 24.62 -26.03 -12.34
CA HIS A 490 25.92 -25.97 -12.99
C HIS A 490 26.24 -24.51 -13.32
N VAL A 491 27.06 -23.88 -12.50
CA VAL A 491 27.56 -22.52 -12.78
C VAL A 491 28.87 -22.61 -13.59
N GLU A 492 29.47 -21.47 -13.92
CA GLU A 492 30.75 -21.42 -14.65
C GLU A 492 31.89 -22.12 -13.87
N ASP A 493 32.97 -22.50 -14.57
CA ASP A 493 34.17 -23.17 -14.02
C ASP A 493 33.96 -24.56 -13.39
N GLU A 494 33.05 -25.39 -13.94
CA GLU A 494 32.71 -26.74 -13.42
C GLU A 494 32.21 -26.75 -11.97
N ARG A 495 31.90 -25.58 -11.39
CA ARG A 495 31.37 -25.48 -10.04
C ARG A 495 29.89 -25.88 -10.03
N HIS A 496 29.53 -26.69 -9.04
CA HIS A 496 28.14 -27.04 -8.76
C HIS A 496 27.65 -26.33 -7.50
N VAL A 497 26.47 -25.73 -7.57
CA VAL A 497 25.77 -25.18 -6.40
C VAL A 497 24.54 -26.05 -6.14
N ARG A 498 24.45 -26.60 -4.93
CA ARG A 498 23.28 -27.35 -4.48
C ARG A 498 22.30 -26.38 -3.84
N LEU A 499 21.06 -26.35 -4.32
CA LEU A 499 19.95 -25.60 -3.75
C LEU A 499 19.01 -26.59 -3.06
N PRO A 500 19.07 -26.72 -1.72
CA PRO A 500 18.22 -27.66 -1.02
C PRO A 500 16.79 -27.13 -0.90
N MET A 501 15.82 -27.86 -1.45
CA MET A 501 14.41 -27.51 -1.32
C MET A 501 13.74 -28.34 -0.23
N LEU A 502 12.61 -27.84 0.25
CA LEU A 502 11.73 -28.54 1.18
C LEU A 502 10.57 -29.19 0.42
N ARG A 503 10.05 -30.28 0.99
CA ARG A 503 8.91 -31.05 0.52
C ARG A 503 7.77 -30.97 1.54
N GLN A 504 6.55 -30.86 1.04
CA GLN A 504 5.36 -30.98 1.87
C GLN A 504 5.35 -32.34 2.59
N GLN A 505 5.21 -32.38 3.92
CA GLN A 505 5.09 -33.64 4.69
C GLN A 505 3.68 -33.94 5.19
N ILE A 506 2.75 -32.99 5.10
CA ILE A 506 1.35 -33.25 5.47
C ILE A 506 0.77 -34.33 4.54
N ALA A 507 0.19 -35.38 5.13
CA ALA A 507 -0.48 -36.44 4.39
C ALA A 507 -1.56 -35.88 3.46
N LYS A 508 -1.48 -36.24 2.18
CA LYS A 508 -2.37 -35.75 1.14
C LYS A 508 -3.55 -36.71 0.95
N ARG A 509 -4.67 -36.16 0.48
CA ARG A 509 -5.77 -36.97 -0.06
C ARG A 509 -5.31 -37.67 -1.33
N GLU A 510 -5.91 -38.81 -1.65
CA GLU A 510 -5.61 -39.60 -2.84
C GLU A 510 -5.58 -38.74 -4.11
N GLY A 511 -4.59 -38.97 -4.98
CA GLY A 511 -4.40 -38.24 -6.23
C GLY A 511 -3.73 -36.87 -6.09
N ARG A 512 -3.26 -36.48 -4.90
CA ARG A 512 -2.45 -35.26 -4.70
C ARG A 512 -1.04 -35.59 -4.24
N ALA A 513 -0.06 -35.00 -4.91
CA ALA A 513 1.35 -35.15 -4.58
C ALA A 513 1.78 -34.32 -3.35
N ASN A 514 2.84 -34.78 -2.71
CA ASN A 514 3.61 -34.04 -1.71
C ASN A 514 4.65 -33.18 -2.45
N MET A 515 4.27 -31.96 -2.79
CA MET A 515 5.02 -31.09 -3.70
C MET A 515 6.39 -30.67 -3.13
N CYS A 516 7.39 -30.60 -4.01
CA CYS A 516 8.69 -29.95 -3.80
C CYS A 516 9.06 -29.15 -5.06
N LEU A 517 9.70 -27.98 -4.93
CA LEU A 517 10.08 -27.17 -6.10
C LEU A 517 11.05 -27.90 -7.03
N ALA A 518 11.88 -28.80 -6.47
CA ALA A 518 12.79 -29.63 -7.25
C ALA A 518 12.05 -30.61 -8.18
N ASP A 519 10.76 -30.91 -7.93
CA ASP A 519 9.97 -31.81 -8.77
C ASP A 519 9.70 -31.24 -10.17
N PHE A 520 9.85 -29.92 -10.36
CA PHE A 520 9.67 -29.25 -11.66
C PHE A 520 10.94 -29.20 -12.51
N ILE A 521 11.98 -29.97 -12.14
CA ILE A 521 13.28 -30.03 -12.82
C ILE A 521 13.57 -31.49 -13.17
N SER A 522 14.01 -31.73 -14.42
CA SER A 522 14.37 -33.08 -14.86
C SER A 522 15.61 -33.64 -14.13
N PRO A 523 15.62 -34.94 -13.74
CA PRO A 523 16.81 -35.61 -13.24
C PRO A 523 17.88 -35.82 -14.32
N ASP A 524 17.48 -35.90 -15.60
CA ASP A 524 18.38 -36.14 -16.74
C ASP A 524 19.04 -34.86 -17.28
N GLY A 525 18.80 -33.73 -16.62
CA GLY A 525 19.35 -32.42 -16.94
C GLY A 525 18.26 -31.48 -17.47
N ASP A 526 18.27 -30.23 -17.02
CA ASP A 526 17.29 -29.19 -17.29
C ASP A 526 17.94 -27.80 -17.21
N TRP A 527 17.12 -26.75 -17.19
CA TRP A 527 17.54 -25.37 -16.98
C TRP A 527 16.70 -24.70 -15.89
N MET A 528 17.35 -23.86 -15.11
CA MET A 528 16.68 -22.95 -14.18
C MET A 528 17.32 -21.58 -14.25
N GLY A 529 16.64 -20.59 -13.66
CA GLY A 529 17.19 -19.26 -13.52
C GLY A 529 17.14 -18.71 -12.11
N GLY A 530 17.71 -17.53 -11.96
CA GLY A 530 17.63 -16.71 -10.77
C GLY A 530 17.71 -15.24 -11.11
N PHE A 531 17.23 -14.38 -10.22
CA PHE A 531 17.29 -12.93 -10.39
C PHE A 531 17.40 -12.19 -9.06
N ALA A 532 17.91 -10.97 -9.14
CA ALA A 532 17.80 -9.96 -8.10
C ALA A 532 17.61 -8.59 -8.76
N VAL A 533 16.67 -7.79 -8.25
CA VAL A 533 16.36 -6.43 -8.72
C VAL A 533 16.22 -5.49 -7.54
N SER A 534 16.61 -4.23 -7.72
CA SER A 534 16.53 -3.19 -6.70
C SER A 534 16.36 -1.79 -7.27
N ILE A 535 15.77 -0.91 -6.46
CA ILE A 535 15.59 0.51 -6.75
C ILE A 535 16.45 1.33 -5.78
N HIS A 536 17.27 2.22 -6.33
CA HIS A 536 18.24 3.04 -5.59
C HIS A 536 17.92 4.53 -5.72
N GLY A 537 18.45 5.34 -4.78
CA GLY A 537 18.42 6.82 -4.87
C GLY A 537 17.34 7.49 -4.03
N ILE A 538 16.62 6.75 -3.19
CA ILE A 538 15.56 7.34 -2.34
C ILE A 538 16.14 8.23 -1.23
N GLU A 539 17.34 7.94 -0.72
CA GLU A 539 17.86 8.45 0.54
C GLU A 539 17.96 9.98 0.60
N PRO A 540 18.49 10.69 -0.42
CA PRO A 540 18.55 12.16 -0.40
C PRO A 540 17.15 12.80 -0.36
N HIS A 541 16.16 12.16 -1.00
CA HIS A 541 14.79 12.65 -1.05
C HIS A 541 14.06 12.41 0.28
N LEU A 542 14.26 11.24 0.90
CA LEU A 542 13.73 10.96 2.24
C LEU A 542 14.33 11.91 3.28
N ALA A 543 15.64 12.18 3.23
CA ALA A 543 16.29 13.16 4.10
C ALA A 543 15.68 14.57 3.93
N ARG A 544 15.43 14.98 2.68
CA ARG A 544 14.74 16.26 2.37
C ARG A 544 13.32 16.29 2.94
N PHE A 545 12.53 15.23 2.76
CA PHE A 545 11.16 15.18 3.27
C PHE A 545 11.10 15.17 4.80
N LYS A 546 12.00 14.43 5.45
CA LYS A 546 12.14 14.42 6.91
C LYS A 546 12.51 15.81 7.45
N ALA A 547 13.47 16.50 6.82
CA ALA A 547 13.85 17.86 7.20
C ALA A 547 12.70 18.86 7.05
N SER A 548 11.79 18.65 6.08
CA SER A 548 10.59 19.47 5.89
C SER A 548 9.35 18.96 6.64
N ILE A 549 9.48 17.93 7.48
CA ILE A 549 8.38 17.31 8.24
C ILE A 549 7.25 16.83 7.29
N ASP A 550 7.61 16.21 6.16
CA ASP A 550 6.65 15.76 5.14
C ASP A 550 6.57 14.22 5.09
N ASP A 551 6.01 13.64 6.16
CA ASP A 551 5.83 12.18 6.28
C ASP A 551 4.99 11.59 5.13
N TYR A 552 4.07 12.38 4.58
CA TYR A 552 3.24 11.97 3.46
C TYR A 552 4.09 11.67 2.22
N SER A 553 4.98 12.60 1.85
CA SER A 553 5.86 12.39 0.71
C SER A 553 6.93 11.32 0.96
N ASP A 554 7.40 11.17 2.20
CA ASP A 554 8.32 10.08 2.60
C ASP A 554 7.68 8.70 2.33
N ILE A 555 6.48 8.47 2.87
CA ILE A 555 5.74 7.22 2.70
C ILE A 555 5.36 7.01 1.23
N LEU A 556 4.93 8.05 0.53
CA LEU A 556 4.56 7.98 -0.88
C LEU A 556 5.75 7.56 -1.76
N LEU A 557 6.94 8.13 -1.53
CA LEU A 557 8.15 7.76 -2.26
C LEU A 557 8.57 6.32 -1.97
N LYS A 558 8.55 5.89 -0.70
CA LYS A 558 8.85 4.50 -0.33
C LYS A 558 7.90 3.51 -0.99
N ALA A 559 6.60 3.80 -0.97
CA ALA A 559 5.58 2.95 -1.61
C ALA A 559 5.78 2.88 -3.14
N LEU A 560 6.12 3.99 -3.80
CA LEU A 560 6.43 3.99 -5.23
C LEU A 560 7.71 3.24 -5.58
N ALA A 561 8.77 3.36 -4.77
CA ALA A 561 10.00 2.61 -4.95
C ALA A 561 9.75 1.09 -4.84
N ASP A 562 8.94 0.67 -3.88
CA ASP A 562 8.50 -0.72 -3.75
C ASP A 562 7.69 -1.21 -4.96
N ARG A 563 6.78 -0.37 -5.48
CA ARG A 563 6.07 -0.67 -6.74
C ARG A 563 7.00 -0.83 -7.92
N PHE A 564 8.05 -0.02 -8.02
CA PHE A 564 9.07 -0.17 -9.07
C PHE A 564 9.88 -1.45 -8.92
N ALA A 565 10.23 -1.88 -7.71
CA ALA A 565 10.96 -3.13 -7.49
C ALA A 565 10.14 -4.35 -7.95
N GLU A 566 8.86 -4.39 -7.60
CA GLU A 566 7.94 -5.45 -8.03
C GLU A 566 7.67 -5.42 -9.53
N ALA A 567 7.45 -4.23 -10.10
CA ALA A 567 7.30 -4.05 -11.54
C ALA A 567 8.57 -4.50 -12.30
N PHE A 568 9.76 -4.28 -11.72
CA PHE A 568 11.01 -4.77 -12.31
C PHE A 568 11.10 -6.29 -12.27
N ALA A 569 10.71 -6.93 -11.16
CA ALA A 569 10.65 -8.38 -11.08
C ALA A 569 9.72 -8.97 -12.16
N GLU A 570 8.54 -8.37 -12.37
CA GLU A 570 7.60 -8.78 -13.42
C GLU A 570 8.16 -8.54 -14.84
N ARG A 571 8.69 -7.33 -15.09
CA ARG A 571 9.25 -6.94 -16.39
C ARG A 571 10.46 -7.79 -16.79
N LEU A 572 11.35 -8.08 -15.83
CA LEU A 572 12.52 -8.91 -16.02
C LEU A 572 12.12 -10.37 -16.25
N HIS A 573 11.15 -10.88 -15.48
CA HIS A 573 10.62 -12.22 -15.71
C HIS A 573 10.00 -12.33 -17.11
N HIS A 574 9.19 -11.36 -17.54
CA HIS A 574 8.66 -11.30 -18.90
C HIS A 574 9.78 -11.30 -19.95
N TYR A 575 10.86 -10.52 -19.74
CA TYR A 575 12.02 -10.51 -20.65
C TYR A 575 12.75 -11.86 -20.68
N VAL A 576 12.86 -12.55 -19.54
CA VAL A 576 13.44 -13.89 -19.47
C VAL A 576 12.59 -14.88 -20.29
N ARG A 577 11.27 -14.90 -20.10
CA ARG A 577 10.37 -15.83 -20.82
C ARG A 577 10.40 -15.62 -22.33
N THR A 578 10.43 -14.36 -22.77
CA THR A 578 10.26 -13.98 -24.17
C THR A 578 11.58 -13.87 -24.96
N ALA A 579 12.68 -13.50 -24.31
CA ALA A 579 13.95 -13.19 -24.97
C ALA A 579 15.14 -14.03 -24.48
N LEU A 580 15.48 -14.00 -23.19
CA LEU A 580 16.71 -14.64 -22.69
C LEU A 580 16.59 -16.17 -22.64
N TRP A 581 15.54 -16.67 -22.00
CA TRP A 581 15.19 -18.09 -22.05
C TRP A 581 14.43 -18.38 -23.36
N GLY A 582 13.43 -17.56 -23.68
CA GLY A 582 12.77 -17.57 -24.98
C GLY A 582 11.86 -18.76 -25.23
N TYR A 583 11.26 -19.33 -24.18
CA TYR A 583 10.28 -20.42 -24.29
C TYR A 583 8.83 -19.94 -24.54
N ALA A 584 8.60 -18.63 -24.46
CA ALA A 584 7.31 -17.99 -24.72
C ALA A 584 7.48 -16.81 -25.70
N GLU A 585 8.19 -17.04 -26.82
CA GLU A 585 8.35 -16.01 -27.85
C GLU A 585 6.99 -15.57 -28.40
N GLY A 586 6.80 -14.24 -28.50
CA GLY A 586 5.54 -13.67 -28.97
C GLY A 586 4.42 -13.59 -27.93
N GLU A 587 4.70 -13.86 -26.64
CA GLU A 587 3.76 -13.62 -25.55
C GLU A 587 3.26 -12.15 -25.58
N GLN A 588 1.94 -11.96 -25.59
CA GLN A 588 1.28 -10.65 -25.58
C GLN A 588 0.23 -10.60 -24.46
N LEU A 589 0.71 -10.65 -23.22
CA LEU A 589 -0.15 -10.55 -22.04
C LEU A 589 -0.37 -9.09 -21.65
N THR A 590 -1.61 -8.77 -21.26
CA THR A 590 -1.90 -7.51 -20.58
C THR A 590 -1.32 -7.52 -19.17
N ASN A 591 -1.10 -6.35 -18.57
CA ASN A 591 -0.64 -6.27 -17.18
C ASN A 591 -1.59 -7.02 -16.22
N GLU A 592 -2.91 -6.96 -16.45
CA GLU A 592 -3.88 -7.73 -15.66
C GLU A 592 -3.67 -9.25 -15.78
N ALA A 593 -3.30 -9.74 -16.98
CA ALA A 593 -3.00 -11.15 -17.19
C ALA A 593 -1.66 -11.55 -16.54
N LEU A 594 -0.68 -10.65 -16.50
CA LEU A 594 0.58 -10.85 -15.77
C LEU A 594 0.34 -10.94 -14.26
N ILE A 595 -0.45 -10.04 -13.67
CA ILE A 595 -0.84 -10.06 -12.25
C ILE A 595 -1.58 -11.36 -11.90
N LYS A 596 -2.39 -11.88 -12.81
CA LYS A 596 -3.09 -13.17 -12.68
C LYS A 596 -2.21 -14.38 -13.02
N GLU A 597 -0.92 -14.16 -13.25
CA GLU A 597 0.09 -15.19 -13.54
C GLU A 597 -0.30 -16.08 -14.73
N LYS A 598 -0.96 -15.54 -15.76
CA LYS A 598 -1.43 -16.29 -16.94
C LYS A 598 -0.32 -16.65 -17.95
N TYR A 599 0.92 -16.72 -17.49
CA TYR A 599 2.09 -17.12 -18.27
C TYR A 599 2.57 -18.53 -17.87
N ARG A 600 3.41 -19.13 -18.71
CA ARG A 600 4.11 -20.37 -18.40
C ARG A 600 5.29 -20.09 -17.44
N GLY A 601 5.49 -20.96 -16.47
CA GLY A 601 6.60 -20.90 -15.52
C GLY A 601 6.31 -20.05 -14.28
N ILE A 602 7.19 -20.13 -13.28
CA ILE A 602 7.06 -19.41 -11.99
C ILE A 602 8.37 -18.75 -11.58
N ARG A 603 8.26 -17.78 -10.67
CA ARG A 603 9.40 -17.04 -10.10
C ARG A 603 9.46 -17.08 -8.55
N PRO A 604 9.62 -18.25 -7.91
CA PRO A 604 9.57 -18.37 -6.44
C PRO A 604 10.72 -17.65 -5.76
N ALA A 605 10.38 -16.86 -4.73
CA ALA A 605 11.31 -16.04 -3.96
C ALA A 605 11.53 -16.62 -2.56
N PRO A 606 12.80 -16.84 -2.12
CA PRO A 606 13.09 -17.34 -0.77
C PRO A 606 12.41 -16.52 0.34
N GLY A 607 11.66 -17.18 1.20
CA GLY A 607 10.80 -16.59 2.24
C GLY A 607 9.30 -16.72 1.95
N TYR A 608 8.91 -16.94 0.69
CA TYR A 608 7.53 -17.23 0.34
C TYR A 608 7.16 -18.68 0.69
N PRO A 609 5.87 -19.02 0.83
CA PRO A 609 5.43 -20.35 1.25
C PRO A 609 5.97 -21.54 0.44
N ALA A 610 6.30 -21.35 -0.85
CA ALA A 610 6.85 -22.39 -1.73
C ALA A 610 8.34 -22.68 -1.48
N CYS A 611 9.09 -21.70 -0.96
CA CYS A 611 10.48 -21.81 -0.58
C CYS A 611 10.73 -20.94 0.67
N PRO A 612 10.21 -21.35 1.84
CA PRO A 612 10.14 -20.48 3.03
C PRO A 612 11.50 -20.19 3.65
N GLU A 613 12.56 -20.87 3.22
CA GLU A 613 13.90 -20.81 3.79
C GLU A 613 14.68 -19.61 3.23
N HIS A 614 14.99 -18.63 4.09
CA HIS A 614 15.62 -17.37 3.71
C HIS A 614 17.12 -17.48 3.39
N SER A 615 17.84 -18.47 3.94
CA SER A 615 19.28 -18.71 3.75
C SER A 615 19.67 -19.18 2.34
N LEU A 616 18.68 -19.44 1.48
CA LEU A 616 18.92 -19.64 0.05
C LEU A 616 19.31 -18.34 -0.68
N LYS A 617 19.00 -17.15 -0.12
CA LYS A 617 19.36 -15.87 -0.76
C LYS A 617 20.87 -15.69 -0.93
N PRO A 618 21.74 -15.93 0.08
CA PRO A 618 23.19 -15.90 -0.13
C PRO A 618 23.67 -16.79 -1.29
N LEU A 619 23.16 -18.03 -1.40
CA LEU A 619 23.53 -18.91 -2.51
C LEU A 619 23.12 -18.32 -3.86
N LEU A 620 21.90 -17.79 -3.95
CA LEU A 620 21.41 -17.10 -5.14
C LEU A 620 22.28 -15.88 -5.50
N PHE A 621 22.64 -15.08 -4.49
CA PHE A 621 23.45 -13.87 -4.66
C PHE A 621 24.86 -14.21 -5.15
N ASP A 622 25.47 -15.26 -4.62
CA ASP A 622 26.78 -15.75 -5.06
C ASP A 622 26.73 -16.25 -6.51
N MET A 623 25.68 -16.97 -6.91
CA MET A 623 25.53 -17.42 -8.30
C MET A 623 25.38 -16.26 -9.28
N LEU A 624 24.72 -15.17 -8.86
CA LEU A 624 24.44 -14.01 -9.70
C LEU A 624 25.55 -12.94 -9.68
N ASP A 625 26.48 -13.01 -8.73
CA ASP A 625 27.30 -11.85 -8.32
C ASP A 625 26.40 -10.64 -8.00
N ALA A 626 25.29 -10.89 -7.29
CA ALA A 626 24.21 -9.92 -7.11
C ALA A 626 24.66 -8.69 -6.30
N HIS A 627 25.47 -8.89 -5.27
CA HIS A 627 26.00 -7.79 -4.46
C HIS A 627 26.69 -6.72 -5.31
N HIS A 628 27.54 -7.14 -6.26
CA HIS A 628 28.23 -6.23 -7.16
C HIS A 628 27.33 -5.74 -8.30
N ALA A 629 26.51 -6.62 -8.89
CA ALA A 629 25.69 -6.28 -10.06
C ALA A 629 24.53 -5.32 -9.74
N THR A 630 23.93 -5.43 -8.56
CA THR A 630 22.78 -4.60 -8.15
C THR A 630 23.14 -3.61 -7.05
N GLY A 631 24.14 -3.89 -6.22
CA GLY A 631 24.41 -3.11 -5.01
C GLY A 631 23.51 -3.49 -3.84
N ILE A 632 22.76 -4.60 -3.94
CA ILE A 632 21.97 -5.10 -2.82
C ILE A 632 22.89 -5.72 -1.76
N THR A 633 22.65 -5.47 -0.48
CA THR A 633 23.28 -6.18 0.64
C THR A 633 22.27 -7.03 1.41
N LEU A 634 22.73 -8.09 2.07
CA LEU A 634 21.89 -8.95 2.90
C LEU A 634 22.19 -8.71 4.39
N THR A 635 21.15 -8.59 5.21
CA THR A 635 21.29 -8.56 6.68
C THR A 635 21.60 -9.95 7.23
N GLU A 636 21.89 -10.05 8.53
CA GLU A 636 22.06 -11.33 9.23
C GLU A 636 20.80 -12.22 9.21
N SER A 637 19.61 -11.61 9.06
CA SER A 637 18.32 -12.28 8.87
C SER A 637 17.95 -12.44 7.40
N PHE A 638 18.89 -12.18 6.48
CA PHE A 638 18.72 -12.28 5.03
C PHE A 638 17.67 -11.33 4.45
N ALA A 639 17.39 -10.20 5.11
CA ALA A 639 16.63 -9.10 4.51
C ALA A 639 17.51 -8.37 3.49
N MET A 640 16.90 -7.79 2.46
CA MET A 640 17.62 -7.09 1.39
C MET A 640 17.64 -5.57 1.63
N LEU A 641 18.77 -4.94 1.34
CA LEU A 641 18.94 -3.48 1.30
C LEU A 641 19.48 -3.07 -0.07
N PRO A 642 18.89 -2.07 -0.78
CA PRO A 642 17.74 -1.26 -0.37
C PRO A 642 16.46 -2.09 -0.18
N THR A 643 15.53 -1.57 0.62
CA THR A 643 14.27 -2.25 0.98
C THR A 643 13.39 -2.54 -0.24
N ALA A 644 13.39 -1.65 -1.22
CA ALA A 644 12.74 -1.84 -2.52
C ALA A 644 13.58 -2.78 -3.40
N ALA A 645 13.54 -4.09 -3.08
CA ALA A 645 14.28 -5.13 -3.77
C ALA A 645 13.52 -6.46 -3.80
N VAL A 646 13.70 -7.24 -4.88
CA VAL A 646 13.11 -8.57 -5.06
C VAL A 646 14.18 -9.52 -5.59
N SER A 647 14.22 -10.74 -5.07
CA SER A 647 15.11 -11.79 -5.57
C SER A 647 14.41 -13.14 -5.54
N GLY A 648 14.66 -13.98 -6.53
CA GLY A 648 14.09 -15.32 -6.59
C GLY A 648 14.69 -16.19 -7.67
N PHE A 649 14.09 -17.36 -7.85
CA PHE A 649 14.45 -18.34 -8.89
C PHE A 649 13.48 -18.24 -10.07
N TYR A 650 13.82 -18.84 -11.20
CA TYR A 650 12.93 -19.06 -12.34
C TYR A 650 12.82 -20.55 -12.66
N PHE A 651 11.60 -21.02 -12.83
CA PHE A 651 11.28 -22.37 -13.31
C PHE A 651 10.47 -22.24 -14.62
N GLY A 652 10.91 -22.92 -15.68
CA GLY A 652 10.28 -22.85 -17.01
C GLY A 652 9.28 -23.97 -17.30
N HIS A 653 9.19 -24.98 -16.42
CA HIS A 653 8.31 -26.12 -16.63
C HIS A 653 6.84 -25.69 -16.69
N ALA A 654 6.04 -26.21 -17.63
CA ALA A 654 4.67 -25.70 -17.81
C ALA A 654 3.70 -26.04 -16.67
N GLN A 655 4.00 -27.09 -15.92
CA GLN A 655 3.23 -27.52 -14.74
C GLN A 655 3.77 -26.94 -13.41
N SER A 656 4.77 -26.06 -13.45
CA SER A 656 5.28 -25.45 -12.22
C SER A 656 4.23 -24.54 -11.60
N GLU A 657 4.00 -24.66 -10.30
CA GLU A 657 3.01 -23.87 -9.57
C GLU A 657 3.51 -23.45 -8.19
N TYR A 658 2.91 -22.39 -7.64
CA TYR A 658 3.12 -22.00 -6.25
C TYR A 658 2.30 -22.86 -5.30
N PHE A 659 2.96 -23.42 -4.29
CA PHE A 659 2.32 -24.18 -3.21
C PHE A 659 2.92 -23.76 -1.85
N GLY A 660 2.25 -24.08 -0.75
CA GLY A 660 2.82 -23.88 0.60
C GLY A 660 3.48 -25.16 1.12
N VAL A 661 4.76 -25.12 1.50
CA VAL A 661 5.45 -26.25 2.15
C VAL A 661 4.75 -26.68 3.44
N ALA A 662 4.18 -25.71 4.18
CA ALA A 662 3.50 -25.91 5.45
C ALA A 662 4.43 -26.50 6.54
N ARG A 663 3.96 -27.49 7.30
CA ARG A 663 4.73 -28.11 8.40
C ARG A 663 5.67 -29.20 7.89
N VAL A 664 6.87 -29.26 8.46
CA VAL A 664 7.90 -30.29 8.21
C VAL A 664 8.31 -30.94 9.54
N GLY A 665 8.59 -32.25 9.47
CA GLY A 665 9.05 -33.07 10.57
C GLY A 665 10.55 -32.93 10.84
N ARG A 666 10.97 -33.44 12.01
CA ARG A 666 12.37 -33.42 12.44
C ARG A 666 13.29 -34.26 11.53
N ASP A 667 12.74 -35.29 10.89
CA ASP A 667 13.44 -36.12 9.92
C ASP A 667 13.88 -35.32 8.69
N GLN A 668 12.96 -34.54 8.10
CA GLN A 668 13.29 -33.64 6.99
C GLN A 668 14.21 -32.50 7.42
N MET A 669 14.03 -31.96 8.63
CA MET A 669 14.93 -30.93 9.17
C MET A 669 16.38 -31.44 9.27
N ALA A 670 16.57 -32.65 9.78
CA ALA A 670 17.89 -33.26 9.90
C ALA A 670 18.52 -33.57 8.53
N ASP A 671 17.73 -34.12 7.60
CA ASP A 671 18.13 -34.36 6.20
C ASP A 671 18.49 -33.03 5.49
N TYR A 672 17.70 -31.98 5.70
CA TYR A 672 17.98 -30.64 5.17
C TYR A 672 19.29 -30.07 5.72
N ALA A 673 19.55 -30.18 7.04
CA ALA A 673 20.78 -29.72 7.66
C ALA A 673 22.02 -30.36 7.00
N GLN A 674 21.96 -31.68 6.78
CA GLN A 674 23.00 -32.43 6.08
C GLN A 674 23.19 -31.95 4.64
N ARG A 675 22.11 -31.80 3.86
CA ARG A 675 22.17 -31.34 2.46
C ARG A 675 22.69 -29.90 2.33
N ARG A 676 22.35 -29.05 3.30
CA ARG A 676 22.75 -27.63 3.35
C ARG A 676 24.17 -27.44 3.89
N GLY A 677 24.72 -28.43 4.60
CA GLY A 677 26.04 -28.37 5.23
C GLY A 677 26.06 -27.52 6.50
N ILE A 678 24.98 -27.54 7.28
CA ILE A 678 24.83 -26.78 8.54
C ILE A 678 24.51 -27.73 9.69
N ASP A 679 24.75 -27.26 10.92
CA ASP A 679 24.34 -28.01 12.11
C ASP A 679 22.80 -28.00 12.31
N LEU A 680 22.31 -28.92 13.17
CA LEU A 680 20.89 -29.08 13.43
C LEU A 680 20.27 -27.86 14.12
N GLU A 681 21.02 -27.15 14.96
CA GLU A 681 20.54 -25.96 15.67
C GLU A 681 20.27 -24.81 14.69
N THR A 682 21.17 -24.63 13.73
CA THR A 682 21.04 -23.65 12.65
C THR A 682 19.87 -24.01 11.74
N ALA A 683 19.71 -25.29 11.37
CA ALA A 683 18.57 -25.75 10.58
C ALA A 683 17.25 -25.57 11.34
N GLU A 684 17.22 -25.86 12.64
CA GLU A 684 16.05 -25.64 13.49
C GLU A 684 15.68 -24.16 13.56
N ARG A 685 16.67 -23.27 13.67
CA ARG A 685 16.46 -21.82 13.63
C ARG A 685 15.88 -21.37 12.29
N TYR A 686 16.44 -21.80 11.16
CA TYR A 686 15.96 -21.38 9.83
C TYR A 686 14.57 -21.91 9.51
N LEU A 687 14.25 -23.14 9.93
CA LEU A 687 12.99 -23.82 9.61
C LEU A 687 11.92 -23.65 10.70
N ARG A 688 12.21 -22.95 11.80
CA ARG A 688 11.30 -22.79 12.94
C ARG A 688 9.85 -22.42 12.57
N PRO A 689 9.56 -21.53 11.61
CA PRO A 689 8.18 -21.25 11.19
C PRO A 689 7.45 -22.47 10.61
N ASN A 690 8.22 -23.39 10.00
CA ASN A 690 7.74 -24.59 9.33
C ASN A 690 7.86 -25.86 10.17
N LEU A 691 8.57 -25.86 11.30
CA LEU A 691 8.67 -27.04 12.16
C LEU A 691 7.36 -27.32 12.90
N ASP A 692 7.00 -28.60 12.98
CA ASP A 692 5.78 -29.08 13.64
C ASP A 692 5.64 -28.65 15.10
#